data_AF-A0A7X8U8Q8-F1
#
_entry.id   AF-A0A7X8U8Q8-F1
#
_cell.length_a   1.000
_cell.length_b   1.000
_cell.length_c   1.000
_cell.angle_alpha   90.00
_cell.angle_beta   90.00
_cell.angle_gamma   90.00
#
_symmetry.space_group_name_H-M   'P 1'
#
loop_
_entity.id
_entity.type
_entity.pdbx_description
1 polymer ?
#
loop_
_entity_poly.entity_id
_entity_poly.type
_entity_poly.pdbx_seq_one_letter_code
_entity_poly.pdbx_strand_id
1 'polypeptide(L)'
;MHCVHKGKPLSAVVLILLLALVMTGCGAKDSGDPQYESQVITIEGLNPLGEADVSITEISVAELRKLPQHELDASYKRTTGLFEEFTMKGPFLNDVIKHLGGELKDYAGIGVLGSDGYYCLISKEIIAATPDLMLAVTIDDKAKLDEDNAPARLAVQGQFGPYWVKRIEKIILYQQIPEKAITSVWVFNNLAEGIEPYSYEYYGSKDDAIDLEQIFSRLDHVDSKAFFTMKSADGFKKNEVLNMVKSRYYIKVEGKDAPTNVSPYIKLGMNVQNIAWVSTNADAAVFPDKIMEYMDTRVIDGHKGITLEEVLYETEVKKVKSETFDILGTKGEKITVAGQDLSRGILVPRPDGSAAVVWEKSTGYENINDLLRIRLVKKTAPEAQAADGVTKNSGPDAEKNSRLSLPDQQTADTILTISGDAISKPVYLSLADLQKLKAGYIEQCFSIVNNYPTRKFTVAKGINLEYLLEQAGIKSTARSIQIESSDGYKATLTRDQLLGKRYRYPGLKSASATNAAEVKPMLAWAFGEGQDMSKAREDDLRLAIGQRGLNDVNTAVSVQMVAKITVSAQDNGRWARPSVSLAGGQITLQHEAMDQVKLYYTLDGTEPNEFSQIYNPSTTYFQPDLIKPIPVNGSGTLKVKVIGYGKNDSEVLTYAY
;
A
#
# COMPACT_ATOMS: atom_id res chain seq x y z
N MET A 1 -88.29 -29.74 18.27
CA MET A 1 -89.38 -29.08 17.53
C MET A 1 -88.77 -28.33 16.35
N HIS A 2 -89.26 -28.64 15.14
CA HIS A 2 -89.13 -27.97 13.83
C HIS A 2 -87.75 -27.50 13.34
N CYS A 3 -87.12 -28.16 12.36
CA CYS A 3 -87.32 -28.00 10.89
C CYS A 3 -87.30 -26.55 10.40
N VAL A 4 -86.37 -26.20 9.50
CA VAL A 4 -86.61 -26.04 8.05
C VAL A 4 -85.27 -25.82 7.30
N HIS A 5 -85.14 -26.54 6.19
CA HIS A 5 -84.12 -26.46 5.15
C HIS A 5 -84.35 -25.29 4.17
N LYS A 6 -83.26 -24.81 3.54
CA LYS A 6 -83.08 -24.37 2.11
C LYS A 6 -81.70 -23.67 2.01
N GLY A 7 -80.76 -23.88 1.10
CA GLY A 7 -80.54 -24.78 -0.04
C GLY A 7 -79.45 -24.17 -0.96
N LYS A 8 -78.23 -24.76 -0.97
CA LYS A 8 -77.16 -24.91 -2.02
C LYS A 8 -76.76 -23.73 -2.95
N PRO A 9 -75.63 -23.74 -3.73
CA PRO A 9 -74.43 -24.62 -3.76
C PRO A 9 -73.05 -23.88 -3.86
N LEU A 10 -71.96 -24.62 -3.59
CA LEU A 10 -70.71 -24.74 -4.38
C LEU A 10 -70.17 -23.53 -5.18
N SER A 11 -69.06 -22.91 -4.72
CA SER A 11 -67.81 -22.68 -5.49
C SER A 11 -66.89 -21.63 -4.86
N ALA A 12 -65.58 -21.92 -4.88
CA ALA A 12 -64.46 -20.97 -4.77
C ALA A 12 -64.12 -20.37 -3.39
N VAL A 13 -63.56 -21.18 -2.48
CA VAL A 13 -62.64 -20.69 -1.42
C VAL A 13 -61.46 -21.66 -1.29
N VAL A 14 -60.52 -21.62 -2.24
CA VAL A 14 -59.20 -22.30 -2.14
C VAL A 14 -58.06 -21.38 -2.61
N LEU A 15 -58.24 -20.05 -2.65
CA LEU A 15 -57.17 -19.17 -3.16
C LEU A 15 -57.05 -17.83 -2.43
N ILE A 16 -57.20 -17.80 -1.10
CA ILE A 16 -56.79 -16.64 -0.27
C ILE A 16 -56.34 -17.16 1.10
N LEU A 17 -55.21 -17.88 1.15
CA LEU A 17 -54.49 -18.19 2.41
C LEU A 17 -53.03 -18.56 2.13
N LEU A 18 -52.42 -17.90 1.15
CA LEU A 18 -51.02 -18.07 0.74
C LEU A 18 -50.36 -16.74 0.37
N LEU A 19 -50.81 -15.64 0.98
CA LEU A 19 -50.21 -14.31 0.85
C LEU A 19 -50.27 -13.56 2.20
N ALA A 20 -49.62 -14.12 3.21
CA ALA A 20 -49.29 -13.40 4.45
C ALA A 20 -48.11 -14.08 5.18
N LEU A 21 -47.06 -14.42 4.45
CA LEU A 21 -45.71 -14.47 5.00
C LEU A 21 -44.95 -13.33 4.36
N VAL A 22 -45.19 -12.12 4.86
CA VAL A 22 -44.21 -11.05 4.73
C VAL A 22 -43.05 -11.52 5.59
N MET A 23 -42.00 -12.03 4.94
CA MET A 23 -40.68 -12.10 5.53
C MET A 23 -40.29 -10.66 5.86
N THR A 24 -40.65 -10.18 7.04
CA THR A 24 -39.98 -9.05 7.65
C THR A 24 -38.57 -9.54 7.95
N GLY A 25 -37.67 -9.39 6.97
CA GLY A 25 -36.25 -9.39 7.27
C GLY A 25 -36.04 -8.32 8.33
N CYS A 26 -35.69 -8.72 9.55
CA CYS A 26 -35.25 -7.79 10.57
C CYS A 26 -33.96 -7.16 10.06
N GLY A 27 -34.05 -6.00 9.42
CA GLY A 27 -32.88 -5.16 9.18
C GLY A 27 -32.19 -4.87 10.52
N ALA A 28 -30.87 -4.76 10.51
CA ALA A 28 -30.14 -4.40 11.73
C ALA A 28 -30.63 -3.05 12.24
N LYS A 29 -30.73 -2.94 13.56
CA LYS A 29 -31.09 -1.68 14.22
C LYS A 29 -30.10 -0.59 13.80
N ASP A 30 -30.63 0.54 13.34
CA ASP A 30 -29.88 1.75 13.00
C ASP A 30 -29.16 2.30 14.25
N SER A 31 -28.00 2.93 14.07
CA SER A 31 -27.26 3.60 15.14
C SER A 31 -27.99 4.81 15.76
N GLY A 32 -28.97 5.38 15.04
CA GLY A 32 -29.64 6.63 15.39
C GLY A 32 -28.84 7.88 15.03
N ASP A 33 -27.73 7.73 14.32
CA ASP A 33 -26.82 8.82 13.92
C ASP A 33 -26.67 8.84 12.38
N PRO A 34 -27.37 9.77 11.69
CA PRO A 34 -27.33 9.85 10.23
C PRO A 34 -25.93 10.07 9.65
N GLN A 35 -25.03 10.75 10.37
CA GLN A 35 -23.66 10.96 9.90
C GLN A 35 -22.86 9.66 9.99
N TYR A 36 -23.04 8.88 11.05
CA TYR A 36 -22.43 7.56 11.18
C TYR A 36 -22.93 6.58 10.10
N GLU A 37 -24.24 6.54 9.86
CA GLU A 37 -24.85 5.68 8.84
C GLU A 37 -24.39 6.02 7.41
N SER A 38 -23.94 7.25 7.18
CA SER A 38 -23.39 7.71 5.90
C SER A 38 -21.92 7.33 5.65
N GLN A 39 -21.22 6.77 6.64
CA GLN A 39 -19.85 6.29 6.44
C GLN A 39 -19.82 5.16 5.41
N VAL A 40 -18.81 5.15 4.54
CA VAL A 40 -18.70 4.23 3.41
C VAL A 40 -17.46 3.35 3.49
N ILE A 41 -17.58 2.15 2.92
CA ILE A 41 -16.47 1.27 2.59
C ILE A 41 -16.30 1.26 1.08
N THR A 42 -15.06 1.38 0.61
CA THR A 42 -14.74 1.30 -0.81
C THR A 42 -14.48 -0.15 -1.23
N ILE A 43 -15.12 -0.62 -2.30
CA ILE A 43 -14.86 -1.90 -2.95
C ILE A 43 -14.18 -1.64 -4.31
N GLU A 44 -12.93 -2.10 -4.45
CA GLU A 44 -12.11 -1.95 -5.64
C GLU A 44 -12.01 -3.29 -6.40
N GLY A 45 -12.11 -3.27 -7.73
CA GLY A 45 -11.98 -4.46 -8.58
C GLY A 45 -13.28 -5.22 -8.85
N LEU A 46 -14.42 -4.67 -8.44
CA LEU A 46 -15.75 -5.24 -8.69
C LEU A 46 -16.23 -4.90 -10.10
N ASN A 47 -16.09 -5.81 -11.07
CA ASN A 47 -16.31 -5.49 -12.47
C ASN A 47 -17.61 -6.12 -13.02
N PRO A 48 -18.79 -5.51 -12.81
CA PRO A 48 -20.06 -6.13 -13.18
C PRO A 48 -20.30 -6.21 -14.71
N LEU A 49 -19.55 -5.49 -15.55
CA LEU A 49 -19.89 -5.30 -16.98
C LEU A 49 -18.70 -5.16 -17.96
N GLY A 50 -17.51 -5.71 -17.67
CA GLY A 50 -16.43 -5.80 -18.67
C GLY A 50 -15.83 -4.47 -19.13
N GLU A 51 -15.96 -3.39 -18.36
CA GLU A 51 -15.19 -2.14 -18.54
C GLU A 51 -13.95 -2.15 -17.62
N ALA A 52 -13.00 -1.24 -17.83
CA ALA A 52 -11.60 -1.31 -17.35
C ALA A 52 -11.36 -1.81 -15.90
N ASP A 53 -10.21 -2.45 -15.69
CA ASP A 53 -9.72 -3.18 -14.48
C ASP A 53 -9.74 -2.46 -13.11
N VAL A 54 -10.27 -1.23 -13.01
CA VAL A 54 -10.37 -0.49 -11.73
C VAL A 54 -11.74 0.16 -11.59
N SER A 55 -12.75 -0.65 -11.36
CA SER A 55 -14.04 -0.19 -10.85
C SER A 55 -13.93 0.07 -9.34
N ILE A 56 -14.46 1.21 -8.92
CA ILE A 56 -14.55 1.60 -7.52
C ILE A 56 -16.03 1.76 -7.21
N THR A 57 -16.53 0.96 -6.26
CA THR A 57 -17.91 1.01 -5.78
C THR A 57 -17.89 1.33 -4.29
N GLU A 58 -18.79 2.18 -3.82
CA GLU A 58 -18.92 2.48 -2.40
C GLU A 58 -20.17 1.78 -1.84
N ILE A 59 -20.12 1.36 -0.59
CA ILE A 59 -21.29 0.89 0.15
C ILE A 59 -21.31 1.51 1.55
N SER A 60 -22.42 2.15 1.91
CA SER A 60 -22.59 2.79 3.21
C SER A 60 -22.94 1.81 4.33
N VAL A 61 -22.71 2.19 5.59
CA VAL A 61 -23.20 1.44 6.76
C VAL A 61 -24.72 1.26 6.67
N ALA A 62 -25.46 2.31 6.28
CA ALA A 62 -26.90 2.25 6.09
C ALA A 62 -27.33 1.17 5.07
N GLU A 63 -26.57 1.00 3.99
CA GLU A 63 -26.82 -0.03 2.98
C GLU A 63 -26.46 -1.42 3.48
N LEU A 64 -25.32 -1.57 4.16
CA LEU A 64 -24.91 -2.83 4.77
C LEU A 64 -25.97 -3.37 5.74
N ARG A 65 -26.64 -2.50 6.50
CA ARG A 65 -27.73 -2.90 7.43
C ARG A 65 -28.99 -3.41 6.74
N LYS A 66 -29.21 -3.05 5.48
CA LYS A 66 -30.38 -3.49 4.68
C LYS A 66 -30.19 -4.88 4.07
N LEU A 67 -28.95 -5.36 4.00
CA LEU A 67 -28.63 -6.71 3.56
C LEU A 67 -29.02 -7.74 4.65
N PRO A 68 -29.14 -9.04 4.31
CA PRO A 68 -29.35 -10.09 5.30
C PRO A 68 -28.30 -10.00 6.43
N GLN A 69 -28.77 -9.90 7.67
CA GLN A 69 -27.91 -9.79 8.84
C GLN A 69 -27.76 -11.16 9.49
N HIS A 70 -26.53 -11.49 9.88
CA HIS A 70 -26.19 -12.72 10.56
C HIS A 70 -25.53 -12.40 11.90
N GLU A 71 -25.81 -13.22 12.91
CA GLU A 71 -25.15 -13.14 14.22
C GLU A 71 -23.97 -14.10 14.25
N LEU A 72 -22.88 -13.68 14.87
CA LEU A 72 -21.68 -14.48 15.08
C LEU A 72 -21.22 -14.33 16.53
N ASP A 73 -21.15 -15.45 17.24
CA ASP A 73 -20.42 -15.57 18.50
C ASP A 73 -18.93 -15.60 18.19
N ALA A 74 -18.35 -14.41 18.06
CA ALA A 74 -16.99 -14.23 17.59
C ALA A 74 -16.00 -14.63 18.68
N SER A 75 -15.05 -15.47 18.30
CA SER A 75 -13.88 -15.73 19.12
C SER A 75 -12.64 -15.90 18.25
N TYR A 76 -11.56 -15.25 18.64
CA TYR A 76 -10.25 -15.48 18.03
C TYR A 76 -9.14 -15.43 19.07
N LYS A 77 -8.06 -16.14 18.76
CA LYS A 77 -6.82 -16.09 19.53
C LYS A 77 -6.04 -14.84 19.14
N ARG A 78 -5.79 -13.96 20.11
CA ARG A 78 -4.87 -12.82 19.95
C ARG A 78 -3.45 -13.33 19.75
N THR A 79 -2.58 -12.49 19.20
CA THR A 79 -1.13 -12.77 19.10
C THR A 79 -0.49 -13.03 20.47
N THR A 80 -1.10 -12.54 21.56
CA THR A 80 -0.68 -12.83 22.94
C THR A 80 -1.04 -14.24 23.44
N GLY A 81 -1.80 -15.01 22.66
CA GLY A 81 -2.31 -16.33 23.04
C GLY A 81 -3.62 -16.33 23.85
N LEU A 82 -4.12 -15.15 24.23
CA LEU A 82 -5.42 -14.99 24.90
C LEU A 82 -6.57 -15.05 23.88
N PHE A 83 -7.69 -15.63 24.29
CA PHE A 83 -8.93 -15.57 23.50
C PHE A 83 -9.69 -14.29 23.81
N GLU A 84 -10.26 -13.70 22.77
CA GLU A 84 -11.20 -12.60 22.87
C GLU A 84 -12.56 -13.09 22.39
N GLU A 85 -13.60 -12.87 23.20
CA GLU A 85 -14.98 -13.29 22.92
C GLU A 85 -15.88 -12.07 22.92
N PHE A 86 -16.73 -11.95 21.91
CA PHE A 86 -17.71 -10.88 21.76
C PHE A 86 -18.76 -11.31 20.73
N THR A 87 -19.88 -10.61 20.68
CA THR A 87 -20.92 -10.89 19.67
C THR A 87 -20.83 -9.88 18.53
N MET A 88 -21.00 -10.35 17.29
CA MET A 88 -21.03 -9.49 16.11
C MET A 88 -22.30 -9.71 15.31
N LYS A 89 -22.76 -8.65 14.63
CA LYS A 89 -23.82 -8.76 13.61
C LYS A 89 -23.45 -7.97 12.36
N GLY A 90 -23.74 -8.55 11.20
CA GLY A 90 -23.51 -7.91 9.91
C GLY A 90 -23.85 -8.84 8.73
N PRO A 91 -23.81 -8.32 7.50
CA PRO A 91 -23.95 -9.15 6.31
C PRO A 91 -22.68 -9.96 6.05
N PHE A 92 -22.85 -11.14 5.43
CA PHE A 92 -21.73 -11.87 4.87
C PHE A 92 -21.15 -11.10 3.68
N LEU A 93 -19.83 -11.11 3.54
CA LEU A 93 -19.14 -10.41 2.46
C LEU A 93 -19.59 -10.94 1.09
N ASN A 94 -19.89 -12.24 0.98
CA ASN A 94 -20.42 -12.80 -0.26
C ASN A 94 -21.76 -12.14 -0.68
N ASP A 95 -22.65 -11.86 0.27
CA ASP A 95 -23.93 -11.19 -0.02
C ASP A 95 -23.73 -9.71 -0.36
N VAL A 96 -22.75 -9.05 0.27
CA VAL A 96 -22.34 -7.68 -0.08
C VAL A 96 -21.84 -7.62 -1.52
N ILE A 97 -20.90 -8.49 -1.90
CA ILE A 97 -20.35 -8.53 -3.26
C ILE A 97 -21.44 -8.86 -4.29
N LYS A 98 -22.34 -9.79 -3.95
CA LYS A 98 -23.50 -10.13 -4.78
C LYS A 98 -24.48 -8.97 -4.96
N HIS A 99 -24.76 -8.23 -3.89
CA HIS A 99 -25.61 -7.04 -3.94
C HIS A 99 -25.05 -5.98 -4.89
N LEU A 100 -23.72 -5.82 -4.89
CA LEU A 100 -23.02 -4.88 -5.75
C LEU A 100 -22.80 -5.40 -7.19
N GLY A 101 -23.23 -6.62 -7.50
CA GLY A 101 -23.23 -7.17 -8.87
C GLY A 101 -22.04 -8.06 -9.23
N GLY A 102 -21.30 -8.61 -8.27
CA GLY A 102 -20.23 -9.58 -8.50
C GLY A 102 -20.41 -10.90 -7.73
N GLU A 103 -19.43 -11.80 -7.82
CA GLU A 103 -19.43 -13.08 -7.09
C GLU A 103 -18.06 -13.28 -6.42
N LEU A 104 -18.03 -13.42 -5.09
CA LEU A 104 -16.76 -13.47 -4.34
C LEU A 104 -15.84 -14.64 -4.77
N LYS A 105 -16.43 -15.76 -5.22
CA LYS A 105 -15.72 -16.96 -5.69
C LYS A 105 -14.87 -16.75 -6.96
N ASP A 106 -15.17 -15.70 -7.71
CA ASP A 106 -14.51 -15.39 -8.99
C ASP A 106 -13.12 -14.77 -8.76
N TYR A 107 -12.82 -14.37 -7.52
CA TYR A 107 -11.57 -13.75 -7.14
C TYR A 107 -10.58 -14.78 -6.54
N ALA A 108 -9.28 -14.53 -6.76
CA ALA A 108 -8.18 -15.30 -6.21
C ALA A 108 -7.87 -14.92 -4.74
N GLY A 109 -8.35 -13.77 -4.28
CA GLY A 109 -8.33 -13.35 -2.88
C GLY A 109 -8.84 -11.93 -2.72
N ILE A 110 -8.90 -11.47 -1.48
CA ILE A 110 -9.32 -10.11 -1.14
C ILE A 110 -8.28 -9.41 -0.27
N GLY A 111 -7.93 -8.18 -0.60
CA GLY A 111 -7.17 -7.30 0.27
C GLY A 111 -8.13 -6.48 1.12
N VAL A 112 -7.88 -6.35 2.42
CA VAL A 112 -8.70 -5.52 3.31
C VAL A 112 -7.79 -4.52 3.99
N LEU A 113 -8.08 -3.23 3.78
CA LEU A 113 -7.31 -2.09 4.27
C LEU A 113 -8.14 -1.34 5.31
N GLY A 114 -7.57 -1.20 6.51
CA GLY A 114 -8.09 -0.34 7.56
C GLY A 114 -7.61 1.10 7.39
N SER A 115 -8.40 2.07 7.87
CA SER A 115 -8.05 3.51 7.81
C SER A 115 -6.77 3.88 8.57
N ASP A 116 -6.23 2.95 9.37
CA ASP A 116 -4.99 3.12 10.10
C ASP A 116 -3.76 2.55 9.37
N GLY A 117 -3.94 2.16 8.10
CA GLY A 117 -2.91 1.62 7.23
C GLY A 117 -2.71 0.11 7.36
N TYR A 118 -3.44 -0.58 8.24
CA TYR A 118 -3.34 -2.05 8.34
C TYR A 118 -3.93 -2.72 7.09
N TYR A 119 -3.09 -3.49 6.40
CA TYR A 119 -3.50 -4.30 5.25
C TYR A 119 -3.40 -5.79 5.58
N CYS A 120 -4.40 -6.55 5.16
CA CYS A 120 -4.36 -8.00 5.17
C CYS A 120 -4.92 -8.59 3.88
N LEU A 121 -4.19 -9.51 3.24
CA LEU A 121 -4.68 -10.31 2.13
C LEU A 121 -5.29 -11.61 2.67
N ILE A 122 -6.57 -11.82 2.39
CA ILE A 122 -7.29 -13.06 2.64
C ILE A 122 -7.25 -13.88 1.35
N SER A 123 -6.53 -15.01 1.36
CA SER A 123 -6.40 -15.88 0.19
C SER A 123 -7.69 -16.63 -0.11
N LYS A 124 -7.82 -17.15 -1.34
CA LYS A 124 -8.93 -18.04 -1.73
C LYS A 124 -9.12 -19.23 -0.77
N GLU A 125 -8.02 -19.77 -0.24
CA GLU A 125 -8.05 -20.87 0.73
C GLU A 125 -8.70 -20.44 2.05
N ILE A 126 -8.36 -19.26 2.57
CA ILE A 126 -8.96 -18.73 3.80
C ILE A 126 -10.43 -18.36 3.57
N ILE A 127 -10.76 -17.75 2.42
CA ILE A 127 -12.15 -17.45 2.03
C ILE A 127 -12.96 -18.76 1.98
N ALA A 128 -12.43 -19.80 1.34
CA ALA A 128 -13.11 -21.10 1.25
C ALA A 128 -13.25 -21.80 2.61
N ALA A 129 -12.27 -21.62 3.50
CA ALA A 129 -12.32 -22.12 4.87
C ALA A 129 -13.22 -21.29 5.80
N THR A 130 -13.69 -20.12 5.36
CA THR A 130 -14.49 -19.17 6.15
C THR A 130 -15.77 -18.79 5.39
N PRO A 131 -16.73 -19.72 5.24
CA PRO A 131 -17.96 -19.46 4.47
C PRO A 131 -18.82 -18.31 5.04
N ASP A 132 -18.64 -18.01 6.32
CA ASP A 132 -19.29 -17.00 7.15
C ASP A 132 -18.45 -15.72 7.33
N LEU A 133 -17.56 -15.43 6.36
CA LEU A 133 -16.81 -14.18 6.27
C LEU A 133 -17.77 -12.97 6.29
N MET A 134 -17.70 -12.15 7.34
CA MET A 134 -18.71 -11.11 7.64
C MET A 134 -18.10 -9.71 7.70
N LEU A 135 -18.87 -8.71 7.24
CA LEU A 135 -18.63 -7.30 7.57
C LEU A 135 -19.51 -6.91 8.74
N ALA A 136 -18.95 -6.95 9.94
CA ALA A 136 -19.70 -6.62 11.14
C ALA A 136 -19.93 -5.11 11.26
N VAL A 137 -21.20 -4.73 11.43
CA VAL A 137 -21.69 -3.35 11.63
C VAL A 137 -22.37 -3.18 12.99
N THR A 138 -22.28 -4.20 13.84
CA THR A 138 -22.74 -4.21 15.23
C THR A 138 -21.83 -5.12 16.04
N ILE A 139 -21.38 -4.67 17.21
CA ILE A 139 -20.54 -5.43 18.14
C ILE A 139 -21.12 -5.28 19.54
N ASP A 140 -21.33 -6.39 20.26
CA ASP A 140 -21.94 -6.42 21.61
C ASP A 140 -23.25 -5.62 21.67
N ASP A 141 -24.13 -5.87 20.70
CA ASP A 141 -25.41 -5.19 20.47
C ASP A 141 -25.34 -3.67 20.30
N LYS A 142 -24.13 -3.09 20.12
CA LYS A 142 -23.94 -1.68 19.78
C LYS A 142 -23.96 -1.48 18.28
N ALA A 143 -25.03 -0.87 17.78
CA ALA A 143 -25.14 -0.52 16.36
C ALA A 143 -24.14 0.57 15.93
N LYS A 144 -23.83 1.53 16.81
CA LYS A 144 -22.74 2.50 16.59
C LYS A 144 -21.44 1.89 17.13
N LEU A 145 -20.52 1.55 16.22
CA LEU A 145 -19.20 1.05 16.61
C LEU A 145 -18.35 2.21 17.17
N ASP A 146 -17.40 1.87 18.03
CA ASP A 146 -16.40 2.82 18.50
C ASP A 146 -15.37 3.15 17.41
N GLU A 147 -14.48 4.12 17.68
CA GLU A 147 -13.45 4.58 16.74
C GLU A 147 -12.45 3.49 16.34
N ASP A 148 -12.33 2.44 17.14
CA ASP A 148 -11.45 1.31 16.88
C ASP A 148 -12.07 0.28 15.92
N ASN A 149 -13.39 0.30 15.70
CA ASN A 149 -14.07 -0.69 14.86
C ASN A 149 -14.88 -0.06 13.71
N ALA A 150 -15.26 1.22 13.80
CA ALA A 150 -16.03 1.92 12.76
C ALA A 150 -15.23 2.11 11.44
N PRO A 151 -15.86 2.08 10.25
CA PRO A 151 -17.31 1.90 10.03
C PRO A 151 -17.77 0.44 10.12
N ALA A 152 -16.88 -0.50 9.86
CA ALA A 152 -17.12 -1.94 9.98
C ALA A 152 -15.82 -2.69 10.32
N ARG A 153 -15.99 -3.92 10.78
CA ARG A 153 -14.91 -4.85 11.08
C ARG A 153 -15.08 -6.17 10.34
N LEU A 154 -13.98 -6.72 9.83
CA LEU A 154 -13.97 -8.01 9.16
C LEU A 154 -13.97 -9.09 10.23
N ALA A 155 -14.90 -10.03 10.12
CA ALA A 155 -14.90 -11.24 10.94
C ALA A 155 -14.48 -12.44 10.09
N VAL A 156 -13.42 -13.11 10.51
CA VAL A 156 -12.85 -14.26 9.80
C VAL A 156 -12.80 -15.45 10.78
N GLN A 157 -13.97 -16.02 11.06
CA GLN A 157 -14.13 -17.03 12.11
C GLN A 157 -13.17 -18.22 11.92
N GLY A 158 -12.60 -18.69 13.04
CA GLY A 158 -11.63 -19.80 13.01
C GLY A 158 -10.22 -19.42 12.54
N GLN A 159 -9.99 -18.16 12.14
CA GLN A 159 -8.67 -17.65 11.75
C GLN A 159 -8.02 -16.79 12.84
N PHE A 160 -6.71 -16.58 12.72
CA PHE A 160 -5.94 -15.74 13.64
C PHE A 160 -6.44 -14.30 13.68
N GLY A 161 -6.36 -13.66 14.85
CA GLY A 161 -6.80 -12.28 15.07
C GLY A 161 -6.33 -11.23 14.06
N PRO A 162 -5.09 -11.29 13.51
CA PRO A 162 -4.66 -10.35 12.47
C PRO A 162 -5.51 -10.37 11.19
N TYR A 163 -6.22 -11.45 10.86
CA TYR A 163 -7.14 -11.45 9.72
C TYR A 163 -8.41 -10.62 9.98
N TRP A 164 -8.71 -10.32 11.25
CA TRP A 164 -9.93 -9.60 11.66
C TRP A 164 -9.73 -8.09 11.57
N VAL A 165 -9.59 -7.58 10.34
CA VAL A 165 -9.27 -6.18 10.06
C VAL A 165 -10.32 -5.24 10.63
N LYS A 166 -9.85 -4.26 11.40
CA LYS A 166 -10.64 -3.20 12.00
C LYS A 166 -10.67 -1.96 11.10
N ARG A 167 -11.64 -1.08 11.33
CA ARG A 167 -11.73 0.24 10.68
C ARG A 167 -11.67 0.15 9.16
N ILE A 168 -12.42 -0.79 8.58
CA ILE A 168 -12.32 -1.08 7.14
C ILE A 168 -12.62 0.20 6.36
N GLU A 169 -11.65 0.63 5.56
CA GLU A 169 -11.78 1.73 4.61
C GLU A 169 -12.01 1.18 3.20
N LYS A 170 -11.27 0.11 2.84
CA LYS A 170 -11.27 -0.44 1.49
C LYS A 170 -11.15 -1.97 1.49
N ILE A 171 -11.88 -2.61 0.56
CA ILE A 171 -11.71 -4.01 0.17
C ILE A 171 -11.33 -4.06 -1.31
N ILE A 172 -10.25 -4.77 -1.64
CA ILE A 172 -9.71 -4.93 -2.98
C ILE A 172 -9.95 -6.37 -3.42
N LEU A 173 -10.64 -6.56 -4.55
CA LEU A 173 -10.94 -7.87 -5.11
C LEU A 173 -9.89 -8.24 -6.15
N TYR A 174 -9.05 -9.23 -5.86
CA TYR A 174 -7.99 -9.65 -6.77
C TYR A 174 -8.49 -10.76 -7.68
N GLN A 175 -8.67 -10.49 -8.97
CA GLN A 175 -9.01 -11.54 -9.96
C GLN A 175 -7.89 -12.59 -10.05
N GLN A 176 -6.65 -12.13 -9.93
CA GLN A 176 -5.46 -12.98 -9.89
C GLN A 176 -4.54 -12.46 -8.78
N ILE A 177 -3.92 -13.38 -8.06
CA ILE A 177 -2.80 -13.09 -7.16
C ILE A 177 -1.54 -13.51 -7.93
N PRO A 178 -0.51 -12.65 -8.03
CA PRO A 178 0.76 -13.02 -8.63
C PRO A 178 1.27 -14.35 -8.05
N GLU A 179 1.41 -15.35 -8.92
CA GLU A 179 1.83 -16.68 -8.49
C GLU A 179 3.30 -16.64 -8.06
N LYS A 180 3.60 -17.28 -6.92
CA LYS A 180 4.98 -17.49 -6.48
C LYS A 180 5.58 -18.68 -7.20
N ALA A 181 6.76 -18.48 -7.78
CA ALA A 181 7.57 -19.50 -8.41
C ALA A 181 8.88 -19.61 -7.63
N ILE A 182 8.81 -20.11 -6.40
CA ILE A 182 9.99 -20.24 -5.53
C ILE A 182 10.97 -21.24 -6.14
N THR A 183 12.17 -20.76 -6.46
CA THR A 183 13.25 -21.53 -7.07
C THR A 183 14.50 -21.58 -6.19
N SER A 184 14.54 -20.82 -5.10
CA SER A 184 15.71 -20.73 -4.23
C SER A 184 15.26 -20.54 -2.78
N VAL A 185 15.78 -21.38 -1.88
CA VAL A 185 15.46 -21.38 -0.45
C VAL A 185 16.74 -21.18 0.34
N TRP A 186 16.85 -20.04 1.01
CA TRP A 186 18.04 -19.59 1.73
C TRP A 186 17.93 -19.86 3.23
N VAL A 187 19.07 -19.97 3.92
CA VAL A 187 19.12 -19.80 5.37
C VAL A 187 19.23 -18.30 5.67
N PHE A 188 18.26 -17.72 6.39
CA PHE A 188 18.16 -16.25 6.52
C PHE A 188 19.42 -15.62 7.12
N ASN A 189 19.97 -16.20 8.19
CA ASN A 189 21.17 -15.66 8.84
C ASN A 189 22.37 -15.62 7.89
N ASN A 190 22.55 -16.67 7.07
CA ASN A 190 23.63 -16.72 6.07
C ASN A 190 23.36 -15.77 4.90
N LEU A 191 22.10 -15.60 4.49
CA LEU A 191 21.70 -14.57 3.52
C LEU A 191 21.95 -13.15 4.05
N ALA A 192 21.83 -12.93 5.37
CA ALA A 192 22.04 -11.64 6.03
C ALA A 192 23.51 -11.36 6.38
N GLU A 193 24.43 -12.32 6.21
CA GLU A 193 25.82 -12.18 6.65
C GLU A 193 26.49 -10.93 6.07
N GLY A 194 27.13 -10.12 6.92
CA GLY A 194 27.77 -8.86 6.54
C GLY A 194 26.83 -7.68 6.32
N ILE A 195 25.52 -7.81 6.59
CA ILE A 195 24.63 -6.65 6.76
C ILE A 195 24.84 -6.09 8.17
N GLU A 196 25.16 -4.81 8.28
CA GLU A 196 25.22 -4.12 9.57
C GLU A 196 23.82 -4.06 10.20
N PRO A 197 23.61 -4.64 11.40
CA PRO A 197 22.30 -4.61 12.05
C PRO A 197 21.86 -3.19 12.41
N TYR A 198 20.57 -2.93 12.28
CA TYR A 198 19.93 -1.72 12.79
C TYR A 198 19.36 -1.99 14.18
N SER A 199 19.78 -1.18 15.17
CA SER A 199 19.21 -1.26 16.52
C SER A 199 17.79 -0.70 16.52
N TYR A 200 16.80 -1.55 16.79
CA TYR A 200 15.39 -1.21 16.78
C TYR A 200 14.76 -1.35 18.17
N GLU A 201 13.94 -0.38 18.59
CA GLU A 201 13.24 -0.44 19.87
C GLU A 201 11.90 -1.19 19.75
N TYR A 202 11.76 -2.33 20.41
CA TYR A 202 10.58 -3.19 20.40
C TYR A 202 10.15 -3.52 21.84
N TYR A 203 8.95 -3.08 22.24
CA TYR A 203 8.44 -3.18 23.62
C TYR A 203 9.45 -2.73 24.70
N GLY A 204 10.23 -1.68 24.40
CA GLY A 204 11.25 -1.11 25.29
C GLY A 204 12.58 -1.87 25.33
N SER A 205 12.72 -2.99 24.62
CA SER A 205 14.02 -3.61 24.34
C SER A 205 14.63 -2.99 23.10
N LYS A 206 15.96 -2.87 23.04
CA LYS A 206 16.69 -2.51 21.83
C LYS A 206 17.36 -3.74 21.29
N ASP A 207 16.88 -4.22 20.16
CA ASP A 207 17.26 -5.49 19.57
C ASP A 207 17.73 -5.26 18.12
N ASP A 208 18.67 -6.07 17.67
CA ASP A 208 19.19 -6.06 16.31
C ASP A 208 18.13 -6.47 15.28
N ALA A 209 18.06 -5.70 14.20
CA ALA A 209 17.15 -5.92 13.09
C ALA A 209 17.85 -5.75 11.73
N ILE A 210 17.54 -6.63 10.79
CA ILE A 210 18.12 -6.66 9.46
C ILE A 210 17.19 -5.98 8.47
N ASP A 211 17.72 -5.00 7.73
CA ASP A 211 16.96 -4.26 6.70
C ASP A 211 16.63 -5.17 5.51
N LEU A 212 15.34 -5.32 5.20
CA LEU A 212 14.90 -6.14 4.09
C LEU A 212 15.32 -5.57 2.73
N GLU A 213 15.54 -4.26 2.60
CA GLU A 213 16.06 -3.66 1.36
C GLU A 213 17.42 -4.30 0.99
N GLN A 214 18.30 -4.44 1.99
CA GLN A 214 19.61 -5.06 1.82
C GLN A 214 19.50 -6.56 1.53
N ILE A 215 18.53 -7.26 2.12
CA ILE A 215 18.25 -8.66 1.79
C ILE A 215 17.79 -8.81 0.35
N PHE A 216 16.83 -8.00 -0.10
CA PHE A 216 16.29 -8.06 -1.46
C PHE A 216 17.34 -7.73 -2.52
N SER A 217 18.31 -6.86 -2.20
CA SER A 217 19.44 -6.56 -3.09
C SER A 217 20.34 -7.76 -3.39
N ARG A 218 20.27 -8.82 -2.57
CA ARG A 218 21.06 -10.06 -2.72
C ARG A 218 20.32 -11.15 -3.52
N LEU A 219 19.04 -10.93 -3.85
CA LEU A 219 18.22 -11.88 -4.59
C LEU A 219 18.31 -11.63 -6.10
N ASP A 220 18.17 -12.68 -6.91
CA ASP A 220 18.35 -12.58 -8.38
C ASP A 220 17.25 -11.71 -9.02
N HIS A 221 16.01 -11.80 -8.52
CA HIS A 221 14.88 -11.03 -9.03
C HIS A 221 13.78 -10.88 -7.98
N VAL A 222 13.38 -9.62 -7.74
CA VAL A 222 12.34 -9.26 -6.78
C VAL A 222 11.29 -8.41 -7.51
N ASP A 223 10.11 -8.98 -7.74
CA ASP A 223 9.01 -8.30 -8.44
C ASP A 223 8.25 -7.36 -7.49
N SER A 224 8.26 -6.05 -7.77
CA SER A 224 7.52 -5.02 -7.03
C SER A 224 6.02 -5.31 -6.87
N LYS A 225 5.43 -6.02 -7.83
CA LYS A 225 4.00 -6.34 -7.85
C LYS A 225 3.66 -7.61 -7.07
N ALA A 226 4.66 -8.39 -6.65
CA ALA A 226 4.45 -9.60 -5.89
C ALA A 226 4.07 -9.33 -4.42
N PHE A 227 3.84 -10.41 -3.69
CA PHE A 227 3.63 -10.36 -2.24
C PHE A 227 4.88 -10.83 -1.49
N PHE A 228 5.24 -10.12 -0.43
CA PHE A 228 6.10 -10.61 0.62
C PHE A 228 5.27 -11.46 1.58
N THR A 229 5.64 -12.73 1.74
CA THR A 229 4.95 -13.64 2.66
C THR A 229 5.81 -13.87 3.87
N MET A 230 5.18 -13.90 5.04
CA MET A 230 5.77 -14.31 6.30
C MET A 230 4.92 -15.44 6.87
N LYS A 231 5.55 -16.53 7.32
CA LYS A 231 4.88 -17.59 8.09
C LYS A 231 5.55 -17.75 9.43
N SER A 232 4.78 -17.66 10.51
CA SER A 232 5.23 -17.89 11.89
C SER A 232 5.18 -19.37 12.27
N ALA A 233 5.94 -19.72 13.30
CA ALA A 233 6.01 -21.07 13.85
C ALA A 233 4.68 -21.59 14.43
N ASP A 234 3.75 -20.70 14.76
CA ASP A 234 2.39 -21.06 15.17
C ASP A 234 1.43 -21.31 13.99
N GLY A 235 1.92 -21.20 12.75
CA GLY A 235 1.18 -21.45 11.52
C GLY A 235 0.52 -20.20 10.91
N PHE A 236 0.55 -19.04 11.58
CA PHE A 236 -0.01 -17.82 11.01
C PHE A 236 0.80 -17.36 9.78
N LYS A 237 0.09 -17.02 8.70
CA LYS A 237 0.69 -16.64 7.43
C LYS A 237 0.16 -15.28 6.98
N LYS A 238 1.06 -14.31 6.84
CA LYS A 238 0.70 -12.95 6.40
C LYS A 238 1.33 -12.65 5.05
N ASN A 239 0.56 -12.01 4.18
CA ASN A 239 1.06 -11.45 2.93
C ASN A 239 1.00 -9.93 3.00
N GLU A 240 2.08 -9.29 2.59
CA GLU A 240 2.17 -7.84 2.42
C GLU A 240 2.55 -7.54 0.97
N VAL A 241 2.03 -6.45 0.42
CA VAL A 241 2.42 -6.02 -0.93
C VAL A 241 3.92 -5.74 -0.89
N LEU A 242 4.68 -6.32 -1.83
CA LEU A 242 6.14 -6.31 -1.73
C LEU A 242 6.71 -4.88 -1.72
N ASN A 243 6.08 -3.94 -2.42
CA ASN A 243 6.45 -2.52 -2.38
C ASN A 243 6.35 -1.87 -0.99
N MET A 244 5.51 -2.37 -0.08
CA MET A 244 5.43 -1.83 1.29
C MET A 244 6.60 -2.27 2.18
N VAL A 245 7.30 -3.35 1.80
CA VAL A 245 8.37 -3.94 2.64
C VAL A 245 9.78 -3.63 2.12
N LYS A 246 9.90 -2.85 1.05
CA LYS A 246 11.19 -2.54 0.41
C LYS A 246 11.99 -1.43 1.08
N SER A 247 11.37 -0.63 1.96
CA SER A 247 12.05 0.48 2.61
C SER A 247 11.61 0.62 4.06
N ARG A 248 12.58 0.81 4.95
CA ARG A 248 12.36 0.98 6.40
C ARG A 248 11.54 -0.16 7.00
N TYR A 249 11.80 -1.37 6.52
CA TYR A 249 11.15 -2.59 6.96
C TYR A 249 12.24 -3.60 7.30
N TYR A 250 12.18 -4.15 8.50
CA TYR A 250 13.25 -4.94 9.06
C TYR A 250 12.73 -6.27 9.60
N ILE A 251 13.61 -7.27 9.66
CA ILE A 251 13.40 -8.45 10.47
C ILE A 251 14.29 -8.34 11.70
N LYS A 252 13.67 -8.13 12.85
CA LYS A 252 14.31 -8.24 14.16
C LYS A 252 14.74 -9.69 14.38
N VAL A 253 16.02 -9.93 14.64
CA VAL A 253 16.63 -11.27 14.69
C VAL A 253 17.00 -11.76 16.09
N GLU A 254 17.01 -10.88 17.09
CA GLU A 254 17.30 -11.23 18.48
C GLU A 254 16.23 -10.73 19.46
N GLY A 255 16.33 -11.11 20.73
CA GLY A 255 15.38 -10.70 21.76
C GLY A 255 14.04 -11.44 21.69
N LYS A 256 13.10 -11.02 22.54
CA LYS A 256 11.80 -11.70 22.68
C LYS A 256 11.02 -11.70 21.37
N ASP A 257 10.33 -12.79 21.05
CA ASP A 257 9.49 -12.98 19.86
C ASP A 257 10.25 -13.05 18.52
N ALA A 258 11.59 -12.93 18.51
CA ALA A 258 12.38 -13.04 17.28
C ALA A 258 12.28 -14.44 16.64
N PRO A 259 12.31 -14.52 15.29
CA PRO A 259 12.37 -13.39 14.35
C PRO A 259 11.01 -12.69 14.20
N THR A 260 11.00 -11.37 14.04
CA THR A 260 9.77 -10.55 13.97
C THR A 260 9.91 -9.43 12.95
N ASN A 261 8.88 -9.15 12.15
CA ASN A 261 8.89 -7.97 11.27
C ASN A 261 8.68 -6.69 12.08
N VAL A 262 9.51 -5.68 11.85
CA VAL A 262 9.39 -4.36 12.50
C VAL A 262 9.56 -3.25 11.47
N SER A 263 8.84 -2.15 11.67
CA SER A 263 8.93 -0.96 10.83
C SER A 263 8.44 0.24 11.62
N PRO A 264 8.99 1.45 11.42
CA PRO A 264 8.46 2.69 11.99
C PRO A 264 6.97 2.95 11.67
N TYR A 265 6.42 2.26 10.67
CA TYR A 265 5.02 2.39 10.24
C TYR A 265 4.11 1.27 10.75
N ILE A 266 4.66 0.26 11.44
CA ILE A 266 3.89 -0.84 12.03
C ILE A 266 3.68 -0.55 13.51
N LYS A 267 2.41 -0.49 13.95
CA LYS A 267 2.11 -0.36 15.38
C LYS A 267 2.46 -1.66 16.10
N LEU A 268 2.89 -1.55 17.36
CA LEU A 268 3.12 -2.71 18.21
C LEU A 268 1.86 -3.60 18.27
N GLY A 269 2.05 -4.90 18.10
CA GLY A 269 0.98 -5.89 18.06
C GLY A 269 0.50 -6.25 16.65
N MET A 270 0.89 -5.50 15.61
CA MET A 270 0.65 -5.86 14.20
C MET A 270 1.77 -6.71 13.58
N ASN A 271 2.75 -7.10 14.38
CA ASN A 271 3.92 -7.87 13.96
C ASN A 271 3.60 -9.38 13.92
N VAL A 272 4.15 -10.07 12.93
CA VAL A 272 4.30 -11.52 12.86
C VAL A 272 5.50 -11.90 13.73
N GLN A 273 5.23 -12.66 14.78
CA GLN A 273 6.22 -13.11 15.76
C GLN A 273 6.68 -14.54 15.46
N ASN A 274 7.88 -14.93 15.92
CA ASN A 274 8.44 -16.26 15.72
C ASN A 274 8.39 -16.70 14.24
N ILE A 275 8.81 -15.82 13.33
CA ILE A 275 8.80 -16.09 11.89
C ILE A 275 9.66 -17.33 11.59
N ALA A 276 9.05 -18.33 10.95
CA ALA A 276 9.70 -19.56 10.51
C ALA A 276 10.30 -19.42 9.11
N TRP A 277 9.64 -18.68 8.22
CA TRP A 277 10.20 -18.31 6.93
C TRP A 277 9.53 -17.08 6.34
N VAL A 278 10.25 -16.46 5.40
CA VAL A 278 9.75 -15.36 4.55
C VAL A 278 9.95 -15.70 3.07
N SER A 279 9.15 -15.13 2.17
CA SER A 279 9.34 -15.31 0.73
C SER A 279 8.90 -14.13 -0.13
N THR A 280 9.53 -13.98 -1.29
CA THR A 280 9.19 -13.04 -2.36
C THR A 280 8.47 -13.79 -3.49
N ASN A 281 8.61 -13.36 -4.74
CA ASN A 281 8.12 -14.05 -5.93
C ASN A 281 8.93 -15.31 -6.30
N ALA A 282 10.23 -15.33 -6.03
CA ALA A 282 11.14 -16.39 -6.53
C ALA A 282 12.06 -16.99 -5.46
N ASP A 283 12.19 -16.35 -4.31
CA ASP A 283 13.08 -16.78 -3.23
C ASP A 283 12.32 -16.88 -1.92
N ALA A 284 12.70 -17.86 -1.10
CA ALA A 284 12.30 -17.96 0.30
C ALA A 284 13.55 -17.97 1.20
N ALA A 285 13.41 -17.52 2.44
CA ALA A 285 14.46 -17.62 3.45
C ALA A 285 13.87 -18.21 4.72
N VAL A 286 14.50 -19.26 5.24
CA VAL A 286 14.05 -20.00 6.42
C VAL A 286 14.85 -19.61 7.66
N PHE A 287 14.20 -19.71 8.81
CA PHE A 287 14.79 -19.72 10.14
C PHE A 287 14.77 -21.16 10.66
N PRO A 288 15.88 -21.91 10.55
CA PRO A 288 15.90 -23.36 10.76
C PRO A 288 15.33 -23.83 12.11
N ASP A 289 15.64 -23.12 13.20
CA ASP A 289 15.10 -23.46 14.52
C ASP A 289 13.59 -23.27 14.60
N LYS A 290 13.05 -22.23 13.95
CA LYS A 290 11.63 -21.87 13.99
C LYS A 290 10.76 -22.80 13.15
N ILE A 291 11.25 -23.26 12.00
CA ILE A 291 10.54 -24.26 11.21
C ILE A 291 10.49 -25.62 11.95
N MET A 292 11.51 -25.95 12.75
CA MET A 292 11.55 -27.16 13.57
C MET A 292 10.58 -27.17 14.77
N GLU A 293 10.01 -26.02 15.15
CA GLU A 293 9.05 -25.95 16.25
C GLU A 293 7.72 -26.65 15.91
N TYR A 294 7.37 -26.79 14.62
CA TYR A 294 6.10 -27.37 14.18
C TYR A 294 6.21 -28.46 13.10
N MET A 295 7.35 -28.59 12.41
CA MET A 295 7.55 -29.62 11.39
C MET A 295 8.03 -30.94 11.98
N ASP A 296 7.64 -32.05 11.34
CA ASP A 296 8.15 -33.38 11.68
C ASP A 296 9.66 -33.49 11.42
N THR A 297 10.35 -34.17 12.33
CA THR A 297 11.81 -34.32 12.30
C THR A 297 12.23 -35.76 12.10
N ARG A 298 13.37 -35.96 11.45
CA ARG A 298 14.01 -37.26 11.24
C ARG A 298 15.41 -37.25 11.84
N VAL A 299 15.91 -38.44 12.21
CA VAL A 299 17.28 -38.63 12.67
C VAL A 299 18.10 -39.31 11.58
N ILE A 300 19.20 -38.69 11.16
CA ILE A 300 20.17 -39.22 10.20
C ILE A 300 21.57 -39.06 10.77
N ASP A 301 22.34 -40.15 10.84
CA ASP A 301 23.70 -40.19 11.39
C ASP A 301 23.84 -39.48 12.75
N GLY A 302 22.87 -39.70 13.64
CA GLY A 302 22.83 -39.11 14.98
C GLY A 302 22.36 -37.64 15.05
N HIS A 303 22.10 -37.00 13.91
CA HIS A 303 21.63 -35.61 13.83
C HIS A 303 20.11 -35.59 13.64
N LYS A 304 19.43 -34.65 14.31
CA LYS A 304 17.98 -34.44 14.21
C LYS A 304 17.71 -33.22 13.32
N GLY A 305 16.83 -33.35 12.34
CA GLY A 305 16.51 -32.26 11.41
C GLY A 305 15.25 -32.53 10.60
N ILE A 306 14.87 -31.59 9.74
CA ILE A 306 13.72 -31.73 8.83
C ILE A 306 14.25 -32.19 7.48
N THR A 307 13.52 -33.07 6.77
CA THR A 307 13.98 -33.48 5.44
C THR A 307 14.02 -32.28 4.49
N LEU A 308 14.99 -32.24 3.57
CA LEU A 308 15.09 -31.12 2.63
C LEU A 308 13.85 -31.01 1.74
N GLU A 309 13.25 -32.16 1.39
CA GLU A 309 12.00 -32.24 0.66
C GLU A 309 10.87 -31.45 1.36
N GLU A 310 10.66 -31.70 2.65
CA GLU A 310 9.62 -31.01 3.43
C GLU A 310 9.91 -29.52 3.59
N VAL A 311 11.18 -29.11 3.76
CA VAL A 311 11.56 -27.69 3.80
C VAL A 311 11.19 -26.97 2.49
N LEU A 312 11.43 -27.61 1.34
CA LEU A 312 11.09 -27.03 0.04
C LEU A 312 9.58 -26.95 -0.18
N TYR A 313 8.82 -27.99 0.20
CA TYR A 313 7.36 -27.94 0.09
C TYR A 313 6.74 -26.89 1.03
N GLU A 314 7.22 -26.80 2.26
CA GLU A 314 6.78 -25.82 3.26
C GLU A 314 7.03 -24.38 2.79
N THR A 315 8.11 -24.15 2.03
CA THR A 315 8.43 -22.85 1.41
C THR A 315 7.84 -22.68 0.00
N GLU A 316 6.83 -23.47 -0.35
CA GLU A 316 6.03 -23.37 -1.57
C GLU A 316 6.76 -23.67 -2.88
N VAL A 317 7.89 -24.39 -2.82
CA VAL A 317 8.55 -24.90 -4.02
C VAL A 317 7.68 -25.99 -4.64
N LYS A 318 7.30 -25.79 -5.91
CA LYS A 318 6.47 -26.75 -6.64
C LYS A 318 7.32 -27.83 -7.29
N LYS A 319 6.72 -29.01 -7.49
CA LYS A 319 7.30 -30.11 -8.30
C LYS A 319 8.67 -30.63 -7.80
N VAL A 320 8.95 -30.53 -6.49
CA VAL A 320 10.23 -30.95 -5.88
C VAL A 320 10.72 -32.30 -6.41
N LYS A 321 9.92 -33.37 -6.33
CA LYS A 321 10.31 -34.73 -6.77
C LYS A 321 10.72 -34.88 -8.25
N SER A 322 10.27 -34.00 -9.14
CA SER A 322 10.54 -34.11 -10.58
C SER A 322 11.67 -33.20 -11.07
N GLU A 323 12.27 -32.42 -10.18
CA GLU A 323 13.29 -31.44 -10.52
C GLU A 323 14.63 -31.77 -9.86
N THR A 324 15.66 -30.98 -10.19
CA THR A 324 17.02 -31.14 -9.66
C THR A 324 17.45 -29.87 -8.95
N PHE A 325 18.16 -30.01 -7.84
CA PHE A 325 18.53 -28.90 -6.96
C PHE A 325 20.04 -28.88 -6.68
N ASP A 326 20.60 -27.68 -6.67
CA ASP A 326 21.92 -27.40 -6.12
C ASP A 326 21.79 -27.08 -4.63
N ILE A 327 22.51 -27.83 -3.80
CA ILE A 327 22.68 -27.55 -2.38
C ILE A 327 24.02 -26.83 -2.23
N LEU A 328 23.99 -25.59 -1.74
CA LEU A 328 25.12 -24.67 -1.80
C LEU A 328 25.56 -24.29 -0.38
N GLY A 329 26.85 -24.48 -0.07
CA GLY A 329 27.47 -24.04 1.17
C GLY A 329 27.98 -22.60 1.11
N THR A 330 28.22 -21.99 2.27
CA THR A 330 28.75 -20.61 2.39
C THR A 330 30.19 -20.46 1.88
N LYS A 331 30.96 -21.56 1.81
CA LYS A 331 32.37 -21.56 1.34
C LYS A 331 32.50 -22.01 -0.11
N GLY A 332 31.39 -22.05 -0.84
CA GLY A 332 31.35 -22.43 -2.25
C GLY A 332 31.20 -23.93 -2.51
N GLU A 333 30.97 -24.74 -1.47
CA GLU A 333 30.58 -26.14 -1.64
C GLU A 333 29.29 -26.24 -2.45
N LYS A 334 29.22 -27.20 -3.38
CA LYS A 334 28.04 -27.42 -4.20
C LYS A 334 27.88 -28.91 -4.47
N ILE A 335 26.70 -29.44 -4.14
CA ILE A 335 26.26 -30.76 -4.63
C ILE A 335 24.96 -30.59 -5.42
N THR A 336 24.78 -31.39 -6.46
CA THR A 336 23.56 -31.40 -7.27
C THR A 336 22.80 -32.69 -6.98
N VAL A 337 21.55 -32.55 -6.56
CA VAL A 337 20.73 -33.65 -6.02
C VAL A 337 19.42 -33.74 -6.79
N ALA A 338 19.03 -34.95 -7.18
CA ALA A 338 17.73 -35.21 -7.77
C ALA A 338 16.65 -35.03 -6.69
N GLY A 339 15.52 -34.42 -7.05
CA GLY A 339 14.46 -34.10 -6.10
C GLY A 339 13.92 -35.31 -5.33
N GLN A 340 13.95 -36.49 -5.93
CA GLN A 340 13.54 -37.75 -5.30
C GLN A 340 14.42 -38.15 -4.11
N ASP A 341 15.70 -37.74 -4.13
CA ASP A 341 16.66 -38.04 -3.07
C ASP A 341 16.63 -37.03 -1.92
N LEU A 342 15.93 -35.89 -2.05
CA LEU A 342 15.89 -34.84 -1.02
C LEU A 342 15.25 -35.29 0.30
N SER A 343 14.43 -36.35 0.28
CA SER A 343 13.87 -36.98 1.49
C SER A 343 14.92 -37.75 2.32
N ARG A 344 16.10 -37.98 1.75
CA ARG A 344 17.24 -38.72 2.35
C ARG A 344 18.32 -37.80 2.91
N GLY A 345 18.11 -36.49 2.84
CA GLY A 345 18.92 -35.46 3.50
C GLY A 345 18.07 -34.68 4.49
N ILE A 346 18.69 -34.22 5.58
CA ILE A 346 18.03 -33.37 6.58
C ILE A 346 18.75 -32.02 6.74
N LEU A 347 17.96 -30.96 6.91
CA LEU A 347 18.38 -29.65 7.39
C LEU A 347 18.51 -29.71 8.91
N VAL A 348 19.72 -29.44 9.42
CA VAL A 348 20.05 -29.50 10.85
C VAL A 348 20.40 -28.09 11.33
N PRO A 349 19.54 -27.44 12.14
CA PRO A 349 19.83 -26.13 12.70
C PRO A 349 21.06 -26.12 13.61
N ARG A 350 21.70 -24.96 13.71
CA ARG A 350 22.87 -24.73 14.56
C ARG A 350 22.60 -23.56 15.53
N PRO A 351 23.27 -23.50 16.69
CA PRO A 351 22.99 -22.47 17.72
C PRO A 351 23.21 -21.02 17.28
N ASP A 352 23.95 -20.78 16.20
CA ASP A 352 24.16 -19.45 15.59
C ASP A 352 23.06 -19.07 14.56
N GLY A 353 22.04 -19.92 14.43
CA GLY A 353 20.94 -19.78 13.47
C GLY A 353 21.30 -20.11 12.02
N SER A 354 22.52 -20.61 11.77
CA SER A 354 22.87 -21.27 10.51
C SER A 354 22.30 -22.70 10.47
N ALA A 355 22.56 -23.45 9.38
CA ALA A 355 22.17 -24.85 9.29
C ALA A 355 23.17 -25.70 8.50
N ALA A 356 23.25 -26.98 8.85
CA ALA A 356 23.96 -27.99 8.07
C ALA A 356 22.99 -28.85 7.26
N VAL A 357 23.51 -29.55 6.25
CA VAL A 357 22.80 -30.64 5.55
C VAL A 357 23.53 -31.95 5.82
N VAL A 358 22.79 -32.91 6.37
CA VAL A 358 23.28 -34.27 6.67
C VAL A 358 22.52 -35.31 5.84
N TRP A 359 23.25 -36.17 5.15
CA TRP A 359 22.70 -37.22 4.29
C TRP A 359 22.78 -38.61 4.90
N GLU A 360 21.87 -39.50 4.49
CA GLU A 360 22.05 -40.93 4.70
C GLU A 360 23.34 -41.40 4.02
N LYS A 361 24.18 -42.16 4.72
CA LYS A 361 25.47 -42.67 4.18
C LYS A 361 25.31 -43.44 2.86
N SER A 362 24.16 -44.04 2.61
CA SER A 362 23.85 -44.79 1.40
C SER A 362 23.56 -43.93 0.16
N THR A 363 23.44 -42.61 0.27
CA THR A 363 23.24 -41.71 -0.89
C THR A 363 24.56 -41.43 -1.62
N GLY A 364 25.69 -41.47 -0.90
CA GLY A 364 26.98 -41.02 -1.41
C GLY A 364 27.13 -39.50 -1.55
N TYR A 365 26.13 -38.71 -1.12
CA TYR A 365 26.24 -37.25 -1.11
C TYR A 365 27.09 -36.76 0.07
N GLU A 366 27.90 -35.73 -0.18
CA GLU A 366 28.68 -35.07 0.86
C GLU A 366 27.77 -34.16 1.72
N ASN A 367 28.03 -34.15 3.03
CA ASN A 367 27.35 -33.23 3.94
C ASN A 367 27.81 -31.79 3.69
N ILE A 368 26.89 -30.83 3.83
CA ILE A 368 27.23 -29.40 3.83
C ILE A 368 27.21 -28.91 5.27
N ASN A 369 28.34 -28.42 5.77
CA ASN A 369 28.43 -27.98 7.15
C ASN A 369 27.68 -26.67 7.40
N ASP A 370 27.69 -25.76 6.43
CA ASP A 370 27.07 -24.45 6.56
C ASP A 370 26.35 -24.09 5.27
N LEU A 371 25.03 -24.30 5.26
CA LEU A 371 24.17 -24.18 4.10
C LEU A 371 23.85 -22.72 3.82
N LEU A 372 24.20 -22.24 2.64
CA LEU A 372 23.76 -20.94 2.14
C LEU A 372 22.31 -21.04 1.62
N ARG A 373 22.07 -21.96 0.69
CA ARG A 373 20.76 -22.13 0.04
C ARG A 373 20.61 -23.46 -0.70
N ILE A 374 19.36 -23.81 -0.98
CA ILE A 374 18.93 -24.87 -1.90
C ILE A 374 18.31 -24.20 -3.13
N ARG A 375 18.82 -24.44 -4.33
CA ARG A 375 18.40 -23.75 -5.55
C ARG A 375 18.06 -24.72 -6.68
N LEU A 376 16.94 -24.50 -7.35
CA LEU A 376 16.55 -25.23 -8.55
C LEU A 376 17.59 -25.05 -9.66
N VAL A 377 18.01 -26.14 -10.29
CA VAL A 377 18.92 -26.10 -11.44
C VAL A 377 18.16 -25.57 -12.66
N LYS A 378 18.61 -24.46 -13.23
CA LYS A 378 18.02 -23.90 -14.47
C LYS A 378 18.20 -24.89 -15.62
N LYS A 379 17.10 -25.31 -16.25
CA LYS A 379 17.16 -26.04 -17.53
C LYS A 379 17.60 -25.06 -18.61
N THR A 380 18.79 -25.21 -19.16
CA THR A 380 19.27 -24.41 -20.29
C THR A 380 18.42 -24.72 -21.51
N ALA A 381 17.70 -23.73 -22.04
CA ALA A 381 17.16 -23.79 -23.40
C ALA A 381 18.28 -23.48 -24.41
N PRO A 382 18.28 -24.06 -25.62
CA PRO A 382 19.29 -23.79 -26.64
C PRO A 382 19.22 -22.32 -27.10
N GLU A 383 20.36 -21.65 -27.16
CA GLU A 383 20.52 -20.27 -27.63
C GLU A 383 20.04 -20.13 -29.09
N ALA A 384 19.05 -19.26 -29.32
CA ALA A 384 18.71 -18.79 -30.66
C ALA A 384 19.67 -17.67 -31.05
N GLN A 385 20.44 -17.92 -32.12
CA GLN A 385 21.39 -17.01 -32.75
C GLN A 385 20.71 -15.71 -33.19
N ALA A 386 21.25 -14.58 -32.72
CA ALA A 386 20.93 -13.26 -33.25
C ALA A 386 21.60 -13.08 -34.63
N ALA A 387 20.79 -12.80 -35.65
CA ALA A 387 21.28 -12.42 -36.97
C ALA A 387 21.30 -10.89 -37.09
N ASP A 388 22.49 -10.37 -37.38
CA ASP A 388 22.78 -9.00 -37.78
C ASP A 388 22.01 -8.59 -39.05
N GLY A 389 21.53 -7.34 -39.07
CA GLY A 389 20.89 -6.73 -40.21
C GLY A 389 21.00 -5.21 -40.19
N VAL A 390 22.22 -4.69 -40.38
CA VAL A 390 22.47 -3.27 -40.64
C VAL A 390 21.92 -2.89 -42.01
N THR A 391 21.06 -1.87 -42.06
CA THR A 391 20.96 -1.01 -43.25
C THR A 391 21.00 0.47 -42.83
N LYS A 392 22.04 1.16 -43.29
CA LYS A 392 22.13 2.63 -43.31
C LYS A 392 21.30 3.14 -44.47
N ASN A 393 20.52 4.20 -44.24
CA ASN A 393 20.39 5.27 -45.23
C ASN A 393 20.20 6.62 -44.53
N SER A 394 21.06 7.55 -44.95
CA SER A 394 21.19 8.93 -44.51
C SER A 394 20.44 9.88 -45.46
N GLY A 395 19.83 10.93 -44.93
CA GLY A 395 19.44 12.13 -45.70
C GLY A 395 18.61 13.11 -44.84
N PRO A 396 18.91 14.43 -44.86
CA PRO A 396 18.55 15.36 -43.78
C PRO A 396 17.25 16.17 -44.03
N ASP A 397 16.90 16.93 -42.99
CA ASP A 397 15.98 18.09 -42.95
C ASP A 397 14.46 17.83 -42.85
N ALA A 398 13.90 18.11 -41.67
CA ALA A 398 13.06 19.29 -41.41
C ALA A 398 12.24 19.10 -40.12
N GLU A 399 12.47 19.97 -39.13
CA GLU A 399 11.69 20.06 -37.89
C GLU A 399 10.19 20.23 -38.15
N LYS A 400 9.40 19.25 -37.71
CA LYS A 400 8.03 19.43 -37.24
C LYS A 400 7.77 18.40 -36.15
N ASN A 401 7.44 18.88 -34.95
CA ASN A 401 7.06 18.10 -33.76
C ASN A 401 6.12 16.93 -34.11
N SER A 402 6.69 15.74 -34.32
CA SER A 402 5.95 14.48 -34.28
C SER A 402 5.98 13.98 -32.85
N ARG A 403 4.80 13.89 -32.21
CA ARG A 403 4.66 13.21 -30.92
C ARG A 403 5.21 11.79 -31.06
N LEU A 404 6.10 11.38 -30.16
CA LEU A 404 6.50 9.98 -30.07
C LEU A 404 5.25 9.14 -29.75
N SER A 405 5.07 8.02 -30.45
CA SER A 405 3.99 7.09 -30.16
C SER A 405 4.28 6.38 -28.84
N LEU A 406 3.73 6.89 -27.73
CA LEU A 406 3.83 6.23 -26.45
C LEU A 406 3.00 4.93 -26.42
N PRO A 407 3.42 3.90 -25.65
CA PRO A 407 2.68 2.65 -25.54
C PRO A 407 1.29 2.88 -24.94
N ASP A 408 0.27 2.28 -25.55
CA ASP A 408 -1.13 2.36 -25.15
C ASP A 408 -1.71 1.00 -24.69
N GLN A 409 -0.84 0.02 -24.50
CA GLN A 409 -1.18 -1.26 -23.88
C GLN A 409 -0.29 -1.50 -22.66
N GLN A 410 -0.91 -2.05 -21.62
CA GLN A 410 -0.21 -2.44 -20.41
C GLN A 410 0.59 -3.73 -20.65
N THR A 411 1.79 -3.74 -20.08
CA THR A 411 2.74 -4.86 -20.15
C THR A 411 3.26 -5.19 -18.74
N ALA A 412 3.96 -6.31 -18.60
CA ALA A 412 4.52 -6.72 -17.30
C ALA A 412 5.52 -5.68 -16.74
N ASP A 413 6.28 -5.01 -17.61
CA ASP A 413 7.29 -3.99 -17.29
C ASP A 413 6.71 -2.56 -17.13
N THR A 414 5.39 -2.39 -17.26
CA THR A 414 4.75 -1.10 -16.98
C THR A 414 4.93 -0.74 -15.51
N ILE A 415 5.51 0.44 -15.25
CA ILE A 415 5.71 1.01 -13.90
C ILE A 415 4.89 2.29 -13.68
N LEU A 416 4.44 2.94 -14.75
CA LEU A 416 3.65 4.17 -14.69
C LEU A 416 2.46 4.08 -15.64
N THR A 417 1.27 4.38 -15.12
CA THR A 417 0.06 4.56 -15.92
C THR A 417 -0.36 6.03 -15.92
N ILE A 418 -0.55 6.62 -17.09
CA ILE A 418 -1.15 7.96 -17.24
C ILE A 418 -2.53 7.80 -17.88
N SER A 419 -3.57 8.26 -17.22
CA SER A 419 -4.96 8.03 -17.64
C SER A 419 -5.89 9.17 -17.21
N GLY A 420 -7.19 9.06 -17.53
CA GLY A 420 -8.22 10.01 -17.14
C GLY A 420 -8.94 10.66 -18.33
N ASP A 421 -10.10 11.26 -18.07
CA ASP A 421 -10.98 11.85 -19.10
C ASP A 421 -10.36 13.06 -19.83
N ALA A 422 -9.36 13.70 -19.20
CA ALA A 422 -8.61 14.82 -19.76
C ALA A 422 -7.28 14.43 -20.41
N ILE A 423 -7.08 13.15 -20.72
CA ILE A 423 -5.97 12.62 -21.53
C ILE A 423 -6.53 12.03 -22.83
N SER A 424 -5.80 12.13 -23.95
CA SER A 424 -6.30 11.64 -25.25
C SER A 424 -6.46 10.13 -25.30
N LYS A 425 -5.53 9.39 -24.71
CA LYS A 425 -5.55 7.94 -24.57
C LYS A 425 -4.70 7.53 -23.37
N PRO A 426 -5.08 6.48 -22.61
CA PRO A 426 -4.21 5.94 -21.58
C PRO A 426 -2.83 5.58 -22.12
N VAL A 427 -1.82 5.78 -21.30
CA VAL A 427 -0.43 5.48 -21.63
C VAL A 427 0.18 4.65 -20.51
N TYR A 428 0.93 3.62 -20.90
CA TYR A 428 1.59 2.67 -20.01
C TYR A 428 3.09 2.71 -20.28
N LEU A 429 3.89 3.02 -19.28
CA LEU A 429 5.32 3.32 -19.45
C LEU A 429 6.17 2.44 -18.54
N SER A 430 7.18 1.82 -19.14
CA SER A 430 8.33 1.26 -18.42
C SER A 430 9.33 2.38 -18.07
N LEU A 431 10.30 2.07 -17.20
CA LEU A 431 11.44 2.98 -16.97
C LEU A 431 12.21 3.25 -18.27
N ALA A 432 12.39 2.23 -19.10
CA ALA A 432 13.09 2.36 -20.38
C ALA A 432 12.37 3.34 -21.32
N ASP A 433 11.03 3.34 -21.35
CA ASP A 433 10.26 4.27 -22.18
C ASP A 433 10.41 5.71 -21.69
N LEU A 434 10.34 5.92 -20.38
CA LEU A 434 10.61 7.24 -19.77
C LEU A 434 12.03 7.71 -20.12
N GLN A 435 13.03 6.83 -20.05
CA GLN A 435 14.41 7.16 -20.37
C GLN A 435 14.68 7.36 -21.86
N LYS A 436 13.85 6.81 -22.77
CA LYS A 436 13.93 7.07 -24.22
C LYS A 436 13.46 8.48 -24.58
N LEU A 437 12.66 9.13 -23.75
CA LEU A 437 12.17 10.50 -23.95
C LEU A 437 13.26 11.55 -23.63
N LYS A 438 14.38 11.48 -24.35
CA LYS A 438 15.58 12.30 -24.10
C LYS A 438 15.31 13.81 -24.14
N ALA A 439 14.36 14.27 -24.96
CA ALA A 439 13.99 15.67 -25.04
C ALA A 439 13.35 16.22 -23.75
N GLY A 440 12.73 15.34 -22.94
CA GLY A 440 12.15 15.70 -21.65
C GLY A 440 13.10 15.55 -20.47
N TYR A 441 14.33 15.04 -20.68
CA TYR A 441 15.26 14.79 -19.58
C TYR A 441 15.74 16.10 -18.94
N ILE A 442 15.69 16.17 -17.61
CA ILE A 442 16.16 17.31 -16.83
C ILE A 442 16.79 16.86 -15.50
N GLU A 443 17.74 17.65 -15.01
CA GLU A 443 18.37 17.52 -13.69
C GLU A 443 18.19 18.84 -12.94
N GLN A 444 17.63 18.79 -11.73
CA GLN A 444 17.31 19.99 -10.98
C GLN A 444 17.52 19.77 -9.49
N CYS A 445 17.77 20.86 -8.78
CA CYS A 445 17.69 20.87 -7.32
C CYS A 445 16.51 21.71 -6.88
N PHE A 446 15.80 21.21 -5.88
CA PHE A 446 14.58 21.78 -5.35
C PHE A 446 14.82 22.28 -3.92
N SER A 447 14.10 23.33 -3.55
CA SER A 447 13.96 23.73 -2.16
C SER A 447 12.70 23.05 -1.62
N ILE A 448 12.73 22.61 -0.38
CA ILE A 448 11.64 21.85 0.23
C ILE A 448 11.28 22.42 1.59
N VAL A 449 9.98 22.53 1.85
CA VAL A 449 9.42 22.77 3.19
C VAL A 449 8.46 21.63 3.52
N ASN A 450 8.59 21.04 4.71
CA ASN A 450 7.70 19.98 5.18
C ASN A 450 6.68 20.47 6.22
N ASN A 451 5.79 19.57 6.68
CA ASN A 451 4.79 19.87 7.70
C ASN A 451 5.36 20.11 9.11
N TYR A 452 6.64 19.79 9.36
CA TYR A 452 7.44 20.14 10.55
C TYR A 452 8.25 21.45 10.29
N PRO A 453 7.67 22.42 9.59
CA PRO A 453 8.30 23.54 8.85
C PRO A 453 9.80 23.46 8.48
N THR A 454 10.32 22.26 8.24
CA THR A 454 11.76 22.04 8.07
C THR A 454 12.15 22.39 6.66
N ARG A 455 13.19 23.21 6.53
CA ARG A 455 13.69 23.73 5.25
C ARG A 455 14.89 22.91 4.77
N LYS A 456 14.71 22.23 3.64
CA LYS A 456 15.70 21.33 3.05
C LYS A 456 15.94 21.63 1.57
N PHE A 457 16.93 20.94 1.02
CA PHE A 457 17.17 20.90 -0.41
C PHE A 457 17.26 19.46 -0.86
N THR A 458 16.83 19.19 -2.08
CA THR A 458 16.97 17.88 -2.72
C THR A 458 17.40 18.02 -4.16
N VAL A 459 18.00 16.97 -4.69
CA VAL A 459 18.46 16.88 -6.06
C VAL A 459 17.74 15.75 -6.75
N ALA A 460 17.40 15.91 -8.02
CA ALA A 460 16.66 14.91 -8.77
C ALA A 460 17.00 14.92 -10.24
N LYS A 461 16.93 13.73 -10.85
CA LYS A 461 17.10 13.49 -12.28
C LYS A 461 15.91 12.70 -12.78
N GLY A 462 15.38 13.11 -13.93
CA GLY A 462 14.19 12.46 -14.47
C GLY A 462 13.63 13.17 -15.68
N ILE A 463 12.33 12.99 -15.89
CA ILE A 463 11.61 13.60 -17.00
C ILE A 463 10.77 14.79 -16.54
N ASN A 464 10.81 15.88 -17.30
CA ASN A 464 9.91 17.01 -17.17
C ASN A 464 8.46 16.51 -17.28
N LEU A 465 7.69 16.69 -16.21
CA LEU A 465 6.34 16.16 -16.13
C LEU A 465 5.38 16.91 -17.07
N GLU A 466 5.62 18.20 -17.32
CA GLU A 466 4.86 18.97 -18.32
C GLU A 466 5.02 18.34 -19.71
N TYR A 467 6.26 18.10 -20.12
CA TYR A 467 6.59 17.45 -21.39
C TYR A 467 5.97 16.05 -21.48
N LEU A 468 6.06 15.25 -20.42
CA LEU A 468 5.49 13.90 -20.40
C LEU A 468 3.97 13.91 -20.60
N LEU A 469 3.26 14.82 -19.92
CA LEU A 469 1.81 14.97 -20.07
C LEU A 469 1.42 15.48 -21.47
N GLU A 470 2.23 16.33 -22.09
CA GLU A 470 2.05 16.72 -23.50
C GLU A 470 2.21 15.55 -24.46
N GLN A 471 3.21 14.68 -24.25
CA GLN A 471 3.37 13.46 -25.03
C GLN A 471 2.22 12.48 -24.81
N ALA A 472 1.69 12.39 -23.59
CA ALA A 472 0.49 11.62 -23.28
C ALA A 472 -0.81 12.26 -23.83
N GLY A 473 -0.74 13.46 -24.38
CA GLY A 473 -1.86 14.15 -25.00
C GLY A 473 -2.85 14.72 -23.99
N ILE A 474 -2.34 15.37 -22.94
CA ILE A 474 -3.16 16.17 -22.02
C ILE A 474 -4.03 17.17 -22.78
N LYS A 475 -5.33 17.17 -22.49
CA LYS A 475 -6.32 18.05 -23.11
C LYS A 475 -6.29 19.43 -22.46
N SER A 476 -6.74 20.46 -23.18
CA SER A 476 -6.94 21.81 -22.61
C SER A 476 -8.00 21.83 -21.50
N THR A 477 -8.91 20.84 -21.48
CA THR A 477 -9.94 20.68 -20.46
C THR A 477 -9.41 20.17 -19.11
N ALA A 478 -8.15 19.72 -19.01
CA ALA A 478 -7.60 19.23 -17.74
C ALA A 478 -7.66 20.30 -16.64
N ARG A 479 -8.25 19.95 -15.50
CA ARG A 479 -8.41 20.82 -14.32
C ARG A 479 -7.71 20.25 -13.09
N SER A 480 -7.74 18.93 -12.91
CA SER A 480 -7.17 18.24 -11.75
C SER A 480 -6.21 17.13 -12.17
N ILE A 481 -5.14 16.94 -11.42
CA ILE A 481 -4.10 15.94 -11.65
C ILE A 481 -3.83 15.24 -10.32
N GLN A 482 -4.16 13.95 -10.26
CA GLN A 482 -3.89 13.10 -9.11
C GLN A 482 -2.65 12.25 -9.37
N ILE A 483 -1.71 12.29 -8.44
CA ILE A 483 -0.50 11.47 -8.43
C ILE A 483 -0.71 10.41 -7.36
N GLU A 484 -0.62 9.15 -7.77
CA GLU A 484 -0.89 7.99 -6.93
C GLU A 484 0.35 7.10 -6.86
N SER A 485 0.73 6.79 -5.63
CA SER A 485 1.79 5.84 -5.30
C SER A 485 1.26 4.41 -5.42
N SER A 486 2.16 3.47 -5.68
CA SER A 486 1.83 2.04 -5.64
C SER A 486 1.40 1.54 -4.24
N ASP A 487 1.65 2.29 -3.17
CA ASP A 487 1.14 2.01 -1.82
C ASP A 487 -0.26 2.58 -1.54
N GLY A 488 -0.88 3.23 -2.53
CA GLY A 488 -2.21 3.84 -2.42
C GLY A 488 -2.21 5.29 -1.92
N TYR A 489 -1.07 5.87 -1.53
CA TYR A 489 -0.99 7.29 -1.20
C TYR A 489 -1.33 8.16 -2.41
N LYS A 490 -2.14 9.20 -2.20
CA LYS A 490 -2.60 10.11 -3.26
C LYS A 490 -2.33 11.55 -2.91
N ALA A 491 -1.79 12.28 -3.88
CA ALA A 491 -1.74 13.73 -3.87
C ALA A 491 -2.56 14.26 -5.05
N THR A 492 -3.45 15.20 -4.79
CA THR A 492 -4.23 15.86 -5.84
C THR A 492 -3.74 17.29 -6.00
N LEU A 493 -3.53 17.74 -7.24
CA LEU A 493 -3.12 19.09 -7.59
C LEU A 493 -4.06 19.63 -8.67
N THR A 494 -4.33 20.94 -8.66
CA THR A 494 -4.89 21.58 -9.85
C THR A 494 -3.85 21.63 -10.97
N ARG A 495 -4.29 21.81 -12.22
CA ARG A 495 -3.39 21.99 -13.37
C ARG A 495 -2.38 23.13 -13.13
N ASP A 496 -2.84 24.26 -12.62
CA ASP A 496 -1.99 25.42 -12.32
C ASP A 496 -1.01 25.13 -11.18
N GLN A 497 -1.43 24.39 -10.16
CA GLN A 497 -0.53 23.98 -9.10
C GLN A 497 0.61 23.09 -9.61
N LEU A 498 0.35 22.18 -10.54
CA LEU A 498 1.41 21.31 -11.05
C LEU A 498 2.26 21.99 -12.14
N LEU A 499 1.61 22.59 -13.14
CA LEU A 499 2.23 23.08 -14.38
C LEU A 499 2.48 24.59 -14.39
N GLY A 500 1.98 25.34 -13.41
CA GLY A 500 2.29 26.75 -13.23
C GLY A 500 3.75 26.98 -12.81
N LYS A 501 4.15 28.25 -12.70
CA LYS A 501 5.53 28.61 -12.34
C LYS A 501 5.85 28.14 -10.92
N ARG A 502 6.96 27.42 -10.80
CA ARG A 502 7.51 26.91 -9.54
C ARG A 502 8.98 27.30 -9.42
N TYR A 503 9.44 27.47 -8.19
CA TYR A 503 10.76 27.99 -7.90
C TYR A 503 11.51 27.11 -6.90
N ARG A 504 12.83 27.06 -7.06
CA ARG A 504 13.77 26.77 -5.99
C ARG A 504 14.21 28.09 -5.37
N TYR A 505 14.28 28.15 -4.05
CA TYR A 505 14.84 29.28 -3.31
C TYR A 505 16.23 28.94 -2.73
N PRO A 506 17.35 29.35 -3.34
CA PRO A 506 18.69 29.10 -2.80
C PRO A 506 18.88 29.67 -1.38
N GLY A 507 18.21 30.78 -1.08
CA GLY A 507 18.18 31.43 0.24
C GLY A 507 17.13 30.86 1.22
N LEU A 508 16.53 29.69 0.96
CA LEU A 508 15.42 29.17 1.78
C LEU A 508 15.77 29.09 3.27
N LYS A 509 16.96 28.58 3.62
CA LYS A 509 17.40 28.40 5.02
C LYS A 509 17.54 29.73 5.79
N SER A 510 17.80 30.84 5.09
CA SER A 510 17.85 32.19 5.66
C SER A 510 16.56 32.97 5.43
N ALA A 511 15.47 32.30 5.03
CA ALA A 511 14.17 32.89 4.71
C ALA A 511 14.24 34.02 3.67
N SER A 512 15.11 33.87 2.66
CA SER A 512 15.26 34.83 1.58
C SER A 512 14.72 34.29 0.26
N ALA A 513 13.89 35.09 -0.41
CA ALA A 513 13.39 34.84 -1.76
C ALA A 513 14.36 35.33 -2.86
N THR A 514 15.49 35.93 -2.48
CA THR A 514 16.49 36.44 -3.43
C THR A 514 17.07 35.29 -4.26
N ASN A 515 17.29 35.56 -5.55
CA ASN A 515 17.82 34.57 -6.52
C ASN A 515 16.93 33.32 -6.67
N ALA A 516 15.60 33.46 -6.48
CA ALA A 516 14.66 32.40 -6.83
C ALA A 516 14.87 31.98 -8.28
N ALA A 517 15.06 30.67 -8.50
CA ALA A 517 15.27 30.09 -9.82
C ALA A 517 14.07 29.24 -10.20
N GLU A 518 13.51 29.44 -11.39
CA GLU A 518 12.41 28.62 -11.88
C GLU A 518 12.86 27.16 -12.00
N VAL A 519 12.02 26.23 -11.56
CA VAL A 519 12.21 24.79 -11.72
C VAL A 519 10.94 24.16 -12.28
N LYS A 520 11.09 23.14 -13.13
CA LYS A 520 9.98 22.39 -13.68
C LYS A 520 9.58 21.23 -12.77
N PRO A 521 8.28 20.89 -12.64
CA PRO A 521 7.90 19.62 -12.02
C PRO A 521 8.50 18.46 -12.80
N MET A 522 8.96 17.42 -12.11
CA MET A 522 9.53 16.25 -12.77
C MET A 522 9.05 14.97 -12.12
N LEU A 523 9.01 13.92 -12.93
CA LEU A 523 8.99 12.56 -12.44
C LEU A 523 10.42 12.04 -12.42
N ALA A 524 10.97 11.94 -11.21
CA ALA A 524 12.36 11.56 -10.97
C ALA A 524 12.49 10.04 -10.85
N TRP A 525 13.50 9.47 -11.50
CA TRP A 525 13.98 8.09 -11.26
C TRP A 525 15.33 8.07 -10.56
N ALA A 526 15.89 9.24 -10.23
CA ALA A 526 16.99 9.37 -9.30
C ALA A 526 16.80 10.59 -8.39
N PHE A 527 17.08 10.43 -7.09
CA PHE A 527 16.81 11.44 -6.06
C PHE A 527 17.88 11.45 -4.96
N GLY A 528 18.04 12.58 -4.26
CA GLY A 528 18.94 12.66 -3.10
C GLY A 528 18.75 13.92 -2.25
N GLU A 529 19.06 13.86 -0.96
CA GLU A 529 19.01 15.02 -0.07
C GLU A 529 20.29 15.88 -0.18
N GLY A 530 20.11 17.17 -0.43
CA GLY A 530 21.18 18.15 -0.55
C GLY A 530 21.04 19.04 -1.77
N GLN A 531 22.12 19.75 -2.10
CA GLN A 531 22.18 20.64 -3.26
C GLN A 531 23.09 20.13 -4.37
N ASP A 532 23.89 19.11 -4.08
CA ASP A 532 24.86 18.53 -4.98
C ASP A 532 24.21 17.41 -5.79
N MET A 533 24.18 17.56 -7.13
CA MET A 533 23.62 16.56 -8.04
C MET A 533 24.27 15.19 -7.91
N SER A 534 25.52 15.13 -7.43
CA SER A 534 26.24 13.87 -7.21
C SER A 534 25.57 12.97 -6.17
N LYS A 535 24.64 13.51 -5.36
CA LYS A 535 23.88 12.76 -4.36
C LYS A 535 22.64 12.07 -4.91
N ALA A 536 22.23 12.36 -6.13
CA ALA A 536 21.11 11.66 -6.74
C ALA A 536 21.48 10.19 -6.95
N ARG A 537 20.64 9.27 -6.43
CA ARG A 537 20.75 7.82 -6.61
C ARG A 537 19.48 7.32 -7.27
N GLU A 538 19.60 6.29 -8.10
CA GLU A 538 18.42 5.66 -8.71
C GLU A 538 17.50 5.12 -7.61
N ASP A 539 16.20 5.33 -7.80
CA ASP A 539 15.15 5.01 -6.83
C ASP A 539 13.81 4.89 -7.57
N ASP A 540 12.77 4.45 -6.87
CA ASP A 540 11.40 4.42 -7.39
C ASP A 540 10.95 5.80 -7.88
N LEU A 541 10.01 5.81 -8.83
CA LEU A 541 9.52 7.06 -9.43
C LEU A 541 8.98 8.00 -8.37
N ARG A 542 9.42 9.26 -8.40
CA ARG A 542 9.04 10.28 -7.42
C ARG A 542 8.62 11.58 -8.10
N LEU A 543 7.52 12.18 -7.68
CA LEU A 543 7.22 13.56 -8.04
C LEU A 543 8.18 14.49 -7.27
N ALA A 544 8.97 15.27 -8.00
CA ALA A 544 9.69 16.42 -7.45
C ALA A 544 9.08 17.71 -8.02
N ILE A 545 8.71 18.63 -7.12
CA ILE A 545 8.02 19.88 -7.46
C ILE A 545 8.60 21.06 -6.66
N GLY A 546 8.75 22.20 -7.32
CA GLY A 546 9.21 23.43 -6.68
C GLY A 546 8.13 24.12 -5.83
N GLN A 547 8.52 25.21 -5.20
CA GLN A 547 7.68 26.03 -4.32
C GLN A 547 7.12 27.24 -5.07
N ARG A 548 5.95 27.75 -4.66
CA ARG A 548 5.42 29.08 -5.08
C ARG A 548 5.95 30.22 -4.20
N GLY A 549 6.24 29.93 -2.93
CA GLY A 549 6.75 30.90 -1.96
C GLY A 549 7.62 30.22 -0.89
N LEU A 550 8.21 31.01 0.00
CA LEU A 550 9.12 30.51 1.06
C LEU A 550 8.45 29.58 2.07
N ASN A 551 7.12 29.65 2.14
CA ASN A 551 6.26 28.96 3.10
C ASN A 551 5.43 27.83 2.46
N ASP A 552 5.62 27.58 1.17
CA ASP A 552 4.90 26.55 0.43
C ASP A 552 5.37 25.15 0.84
N VAL A 553 4.49 24.40 1.50
CA VAL A 553 4.79 23.05 2.00
C VAL A 553 4.57 22.03 0.89
N ASN A 554 5.65 21.69 0.19
CA ASN A 554 5.62 20.87 -1.02
C ASN A 554 5.98 19.38 -0.80
N THR A 555 6.30 18.94 0.42
CA THR A 555 6.64 17.52 0.67
C THR A 555 5.45 16.59 0.51
N ALA A 556 4.26 16.99 0.96
CA ALA A 556 3.08 16.13 0.92
C ALA A 556 2.73 15.72 -0.52
N VAL A 557 2.89 16.64 -1.48
CA VAL A 557 2.66 16.35 -2.89
C VAL A 557 3.87 15.75 -3.61
N SER A 558 5.03 15.63 -2.96
CA SER A 558 6.23 14.99 -3.54
C SER A 558 6.17 13.47 -3.38
N VAL A 559 5.12 12.87 -3.97
CA VAL A 559 4.76 11.45 -3.89
C VAL A 559 5.93 10.57 -4.33
N GLN A 560 6.23 9.55 -3.53
CA GLN A 560 7.22 8.50 -3.84
C GLN A 560 6.50 7.29 -4.43
N MET A 561 7.24 6.40 -5.09
CA MET A 561 6.69 5.18 -5.69
C MET A 561 5.51 5.43 -6.64
N VAL A 562 5.57 6.53 -7.40
CA VAL A 562 4.53 6.97 -8.33
C VAL A 562 4.26 5.88 -9.35
N ALA A 563 3.05 5.34 -9.33
CA ALA A 563 2.60 4.28 -10.23
C ALA A 563 1.49 4.75 -11.17
N LYS A 564 0.73 5.79 -10.79
CA LYS A 564 -0.38 6.29 -11.60
C LYS A 564 -0.50 7.80 -11.54
N ILE A 565 -0.81 8.39 -12.70
CA ILE A 565 -1.18 9.78 -12.86
C ILE A 565 -2.56 9.82 -13.52
N THR A 566 -3.55 10.35 -12.80
CA THR A 566 -4.91 10.51 -13.30
C THR A 566 -5.17 11.99 -13.58
N VAL A 567 -5.49 12.32 -14.83
CA VAL A 567 -5.75 13.68 -15.28
C VAL A 567 -7.24 13.84 -15.56
N SER A 568 -7.89 14.70 -14.80
CA SER A 568 -9.34 14.91 -14.85
C SER A 568 -9.74 16.28 -15.38
N ALA A 569 -10.85 16.35 -16.11
CA ALA A 569 -11.54 17.59 -16.45
C ALA A 569 -12.37 18.15 -15.27
N GLN A 570 -12.54 17.39 -14.19
CA GLN A 570 -13.27 17.79 -12.99
C GLN A 570 -12.57 18.94 -12.26
N ASP A 571 -13.32 20.00 -11.97
CA ASP A 571 -12.88 21.07 -11.10
C ASP A 571 -13.18 20.71 -9.64
N ASN A 572 -12.15 20.69 -8.80
CA ASN A 572 -12.26 20.40 -7.38
C ASN A 572 -12.74 21.61 -6.55
N GLY A 573 -13.03 22.72 -7.22
CA GLY A 573 -13.54 23.94 -6.60
C GLY A 573 -12.44 24.72 -5.89
N ARG A 574 -12.82 25.37 -4.78
CA ARG A 574 -11.93 26.23 -3.99
C ARG A 574 -11.98 25.88 -2.51
N TRP A 575 -10.92 26.23 -1.80
CA TRP A 575 -10.92 26.18 -0.34
C TRP A 575 -11.93 27.16 0.26
N ALA A 576 -12.51 26.77 1.40
CA ALA A 576 -13.39 27.65 2.16
C ALA A 576 -12.59 28.82 2.75
N ARG A 577 -13.30 29.89 3.12
CA ARG A 577 -12.69 30.96 3.92
C ARG A 577 -12.37 30.42 5.31
N PRO A 578 -11.32 30.93 5.99
CA PRO A 578 -11.10 30.60 7.38
C PRO A 578 -12.14 31.33 8.26
N SER A 579 -12.27 30.88 9.49
CA SER A 579 -12.98 31.61 10.55
C SER A 579 -11.99 32.43 11.38
N VAL A 580 -12.47 33.55 11.91
CA VAL A 580 -11.69 34.51 12.72
C VAL A 580 -12.39 34.68 14.06
N SER A 581 -11.62 34.68 15.14
CA SER A 581 -12.08 35.07 16.47
C SER A 581 -11.10 36.05 17.11
N LEU A 582 -11.61 37.14 17.68
CA LEU A 582 -10.85 38.15 18.41
C LEU A 582 -11.24 38.09 19.90
N ALA A 583 -10.27 37.77 20.75
CA ALA A 583 -10.45 37.77 22.20
C ALA A 583 -9.20 38.33 22.89
N GLY A 584 -9.37 39.27 23.82
CA GLY A 584 -8.26 39.82 24.61
C GLY A 584 -7.13 40.45 23.79
N GLY A 585 -7.45 41.07 22.64
CA GLY A 585 -6.43 41.65 21.74
C GLY A 585 -5.65 40.62 20.93
N GLN A 586 -6.15 39.38 20.82
CA GLN A 586 -5.54 38.31 20.06
C GLN A 586 -6.51 37.72 19.04
N ILE A 587 -6.05 37.59 17.80
CA ILE A 587 -6.79 36.96 16.71
C ILE A 587 -6.39 35.49 16.60
N THR A 588 -7.38 34.61 16.53
CA THR A 588 -7.20 33.19 16.21
C THR A 588 -7.89 32.86 14.90
N LEU A 589 -7.26 31.99 14.10
CA LEU A 589 -7.78 31.53 12.81
C LEU A 589 -8.02 30.04 12.84
N GLN A 590 -9.14 29.60 12.26
CA GLN A 590 -9.43 28.18 12.09
C GLN A 590 -9.91 27.87 10.67
N HIS A 591 -9.63 26.66 10.21
CA HIS A 591 -10.12 26.13 8.95
C HIS A 591 -10.32 24.61 9.11
N GLU A 592 -11.35 24.03 8.50
CA GLU A 592 -11.67 22.59 8.62
C GLU A 592 -10.52 21.69 8.16
N ALA A 593 -9.79 22.14 7.13
CA ALA A 593 -8.64 21.42 6.56
C ALA A 593 -7.29 22.00 7.04
N MET A 594 -7.18 22.45 8.30
CA MET A 594 -6.03 23.18 8.86
C MET A 594 -4.66 22.52 8.56
N ASP A 595 -4.62 21.19 8.52
CA ASP A 595 -3.39 20.42 8.28
C ASP A 595 -3.05 20.23 6.79
N GLN A 596 -3.99 20.51 5.90
CA GLN A 596 -3.81 20.38 4.44
C GLN A 596 -3.52 21.73 3.76
N VAL A 597 -3.78 22.85 4.45
CA VAL A 597 -3.69 24.20 3.89
C VAL A 597 -2.78 25.11 4.72
N LYS A 598 -2.48 26.29 4.21
CA LYS A 598 -1.77 27.36 4.90
C LYS A 598 -2.60 28.65 4.82
N LEU A 599 -2.71 29.34 5.96
CA LEU A 599 -3.48 30.56 6.13
C LEU A 599 -2.52 31.74 6.04
N TYR A 600 -2.44 32.34 4.85
CA TYR A 600 -1.62 33.51 4.58
C TYR A 600 -2.38 34.76 5.00
N TYR A 601 -1.74 35.64 5.76
CA TYR A 601 -2.41 36.84 6.28
C TYR A 601 -1.54 38.10 6.23
N THR A 602 -2.24 39.24 6.30
CA THR A 602 -1.71 40.60 6.41
C THR A 602 -2.55 41.37 7.43
N LEU A 603 -1.96 42.36 8.09
CA LEU A 603 -2.63 43.21 9.09
C LEU A 603 -2.78 44.68 8.64
N ASP A 604 -2.18 45.01 7.50
CA ASP A 604 -2.19 46.35 6.88
C ASP A 604 -3.28 46.49 5.80
N GLY A 605 -4.15 45.48 5.64
CA GLY A 605 -5.21 45.45 4.64
C GLY A 605 -4.74 45.16 3.20
N THR A 606 -3.46 44.87 2.97
CA THR A 606 -2.97 44.40 1.66
C THR A 606 -3.44 42.97 1.37
N GLU A 607 -3.58 42.57 0.11
CA GLU A 607 -4.03 41.22 -0.21
C GLU A 607 -2.92 40.18 0.06
N PRO A 608 -3.19 39.10 0.84
CA PRO A 608 -2.19 38.07 1.07
C PRO A 608 -1.82 37.31 -0.21
N ASN A 609 -0.53 37.01 -0.34
CA ASN A 609 0.07 36.20 -1.39
C ASN A 609 1.03 35.16 -0.78
N GLU A 610 1.67 34.36 -1.62
CA GLU A 610 2.62 33.29 -1.25
C GLU A 610 3.85 33.75 -0.43
N PHE A 611 4.10 35.06 -0.32
CA PHE A 611 5.17 35.66 0.47
C PHE A 611 4.68 36.30 1.78
N SER A 612 3.37 36.32 2.02
CA SER A 612 2.79 36.83 3.26
C SER A 612 3.10 35.94 4.47
N GLN A 613 2.84 36.45 5.67
CA GLN A 613 2.96 35.68 6.91
C GLN A 613 1.96 34.54 6.91
N ILE A 614 2.32 33.41 7.51
CA ILE A 614 1.45 32.25 7.67
C ILE A 614 1.08 32.08 9.14
N TYR A 615 -0.19 31.83 9.40
CA TYR A 615 -0.68 31.59 10.77
C TYR A 615 -0.36 30.17 11.26
N ASN A 616 -0.41 29.18 10.36
CA ASN A 616 -0.20 27.76 10.67
C ASN A 616 1.05 27.20 9.97
N PRO A 617 2.27 27.58 10.38
CA PRO A 617 3.50 27.12 9.74
C PRO A 617 3.72 25.60 9.82
N SER A 618 3.10 24.93 10.79
CA SER A 618 3.11 23.47 10.96
C SER A 618 1.70 22.90 10.94
N THR A 619 1.57 21.59 10.76
CA THR A 619 0.35 20.87 11.09
C THR A 619 0.16 20.81 12.61
N THR A 620 -1.09 20.69 13.04
CA THR A 620 -1.52 20.70 14.43
C THR A 620 -0.92 19.56 15.26
N TYR A 621 -0.55 18.44 14.63
CA TYR A 621 0.03 17.27 15.29
C TYR A 621 1.57 17.20 15.27
N PHE A 622 2.28 18.07 14.54
CA PHE A 622 3.75 18.08 14.52
C PHE A 622 4.36 19.13 15.45
N GLN A 623 3.97 20.39 15.29
CA GLN A 623 4.43 21.52 16.13
C GLN A 623 3.26 22.48 16.42
N PRO A 624 2.25 22.06 17.20
CA PRO A 624 1.09 22.90 17.53
C PRO A 624 1.48 24.24 18.16
N ASP A 625 2.57 24.27 18.93
CA ASP A 625 3.08 25.48 19.61
C ASP A 625 3.51 26.60 18.65
N LEU A 626 3.70 26.30 17.36
CA LEU A 626 3.99 27.31 16.33
C LEU A 626 2.73 28.01 15.82
N ILE A 627 1.53 27.48 16.09
CA ILE A 627 0.24 28.05 15.69
C ILE A 627 -0.23 28.98 16.82
N LYS A 628 0.26 30.23 16.80
CA LYS A 628 0.01 31.19 17.89
C LYS A 628 -1.05 32.21 17.51
N PRO A 629 -1.89 32.66 18.47
CA PRO A 629 -2.76 33.81 18.26
C PRO A 629 -1.96 35.04 17.79
N ILE A 630 -2.52 35.80 16.84
CA ILE A 630 -1.91 37.00 16.29
C ILE A 630 -2.24 38.17 17.23
N PRO A 631 -1.25 38.77 17.92
CA PRO A 631 -1.50 39.92 18.77
C PRO A 631 -1.82 41.15 17.92
N VAL A 632 -2.86 41.90 18.31
CA VAL A 632 -3.28 43.13 17.65
C VAL A 632 -3.56 44.22 18.68
N ASN A 633 -3.22 45.46 18.34
CA ASN A 633 -3.44 46.64 19.17
C ASN A 633 -4.14 47.73 18.36
N GLY A 634 -5.21 48.31 18.90
CA GLY A 634 -5.99 49.34 18.22
C GLY A 634 -6.78 48.81 17.02
N SER A 635 -7.26 49.73 16.17
CA SER A 635 -8.05 49.39 14.99
C SER A 635 -7.18 48.99 13.81
N GLY A 636 -7.54 47.92 13.09
CA GLY A 636 -6.83 47.47 11.90
C GLY A 636 -7.66 46.64 10.93
N THR A 637 -7.02 46.10 9.89
CA THR A 637 -7.69 45.24 8.90
C THR A 637 -6.86 44.00 8.64
N LEU A 638 -7.34 42.87 9.15
CA LEU A 638 -6.83 41.56 8.83
C LEU A 638 -7.37 41.12 7.47
N LYS A 639 -6.49 40.68 6.57
CA LYS A 639 -6.89 39.87 5.42
C LYS A 639 -6.27 38.49 5.49
N VAL A 640 -7.03 37.46 5.11
CA VAL A 640 -6.57 36.07 5.11
C VAL A 640 -6.94 35.36 3.81
N LYS A 641 -6.01 34.60 3.25
CA LYS A 641 -6.21 33.70 2.10
C LYS A 641 -5.75 32.28 2.47
N VAL A 642 -6.58 31.28 2.18
CA VAL A 642 -6.27 29.87 2.38
C VAL A 642 -5.68 29.32 1.10
N ILE A 643 -4.47 28.80 1.18
CA ILE A 643 -3.71 28.25 0.04
C ILE A 643 -3.29 26.82 0.39
N GLY A 644 -3.54 25.88 -0.50
CA GLY A 644 -3.19 24.46 -0.32
C GLY A 644 -3.43 23.67 -1.60
N TYR A 645 -2.79 22.51 -1.73
CA TYR A 645 -2.88 21.67 -2.93
C TYR A 645 -4.27 21.04 -3.10
N GLY A 646 -4.67 20.77 -4.34
CA GLY A 646 -5.86 19.97 -4.69
C GLY A 646 -7.12 20.78 -5.00
N LYS A 647 -7.22 22.02 -4.51
CA LYS A 647 -8.28 22.98 -4.85
C LYS A 647 -7.67 24.35 -5.16
N ASN A 648 -8.46 25.22 -5.81
CA ASN A 648 -8.09 26.62 -5.99
C ASN A 648 -8.05 27.37 -4.64
N ASP A 649 -7.23 28.42 -4.56
CA ASP A 649 -7.11 29.27 -3.36
C ASP A 649 -8.49 29.81 -2.93
N SER A 650 -8.69 30.02 -1.62
CA SER A 650 -9.94 30.60 -1.12
C SER A 650 -10.14 32.03 -1.63
N GLU A 651 -11.37 32.51 -1.56
CA GLU A 651 -11.57 33.96 -1.57
C GLU A 651 -10.88 34.61 -0.36
N VAL A 652 -10.47 35.87 -0.50
CA VAL A 652 -9.87 36.62 0.60
C VAL A 652 -10.94 36.94 1.63
N LEU A 653 -10.69 36.55 2.88
CA LEU A 653 -11.45 37.03 4.03
C LEU A 653 -10.91 38.40 4.43
N THR A 654 -11.80 39.36 4.72
CA THR A 654 -11.44 40.67 5.28
C THR A 654 -12.15 40.83 6.63
N TYR A 655 -11.41 41.20 7.67
CA TYR A 655 -11.91 41.36 9.03
C TYR A 655 -11.35 42.65 9.65
N ALA A 656 -12.23 43.56 10.05
CA ALA A 656 -11.86 44.75 10.81
C ALA A 656 -11.81 44.38 12.31
N TYR A 657 -10.74 44.78 13.00
CA TYR A 657 -10.56 44.59 14.44
C TYR A 657 -10.27 45.89 15.15
#